data_AF-A0A397SN23-F1
#
_entry.id   AF-A0A397SN23-F1
#
_cell.length_a   1.000
_cell.length_b   1.000
_cell.length_c   1.000
_cell.angle_alpha   90.00
_cell.angle_beta   90.00
_cell.angle_gamma   90.00
#
_symmetry.space_group_name_H-M   'P 1'
#
loop_
_entity.id
_entity.type
_entity.pdbx_description
1 polymer ?
#
loop_
_entity_poly.entity_id
_entity_poly.type
_entity_poly.pdbx_seq_one_letter_code
_entity_poly.pdbx_strand_id
1 'polypeptide(L)'
;MIFDFSSSSSSSVLSSTPKQDCNFLVARKRNLFSFSSAGSSSTSESEVEYNFEEIGVPRTELAYKLSNVTPPPIPVAASTLERIILLSTALSASLKLVSLMAANEVGRVEGLDLMLLSIWTWLIYSFGFPFSNNKEKLFHRLWGTDENFYRNDVDDGAFYGTLLIPIVAAAKIIDTQRSLPSQSPPSSSPLSSLEYHDSFMDVVQVNFELCFIMGCGLIFHMFMSKHIKTNLGSIWTMIIITVLSILFAAFMAAMGFLPLIQKLPSDYIIFSQFFYQVSLYSITKLMKKSFTFGEVAIISQALTLLAVEGWVITINKFKLLKLIPIENHIPSNIVIFQIALILGMPLIGIILSPFLIHSRYLAQQRTWKSKRAHVLNNNGKTKMAIVIYSVTVLIIGLVGLWVQSFLDGNPYSWIFKFVIKTRARIFLCIYWTGLITLSLVLFNHIGQTRRSYYSLNTKRKYFHFLALIMFIPGYLYEPEFMHLAFSVAFAALIYLEYLRYFAVYPLGKQLHMFLNEFLDSRDSGPCILSHIYLLVGCAGCIWLDGSFILANLSGIFTLGLGDSMASIIGRRYGRNRWPRSFKTLEGSTAFFVFLFIGAFIVANISSSSNMWPNSAQWFSYAITVLITSFLEAVSYQNDNLILPLFMWSLVNILII
;
A
#
# COMPACT_ATOMS: atom_id res chain seq x y z
N MET A 1 5.73 11.61 -26.42
CA MET A 1 5.11 11.13 -27.69
C MET A 1 3.99 10.19 -27.34
N ILE A 2 2.85 10.50 -27.92
CA ILE A 2 1.52 9.93 -27.72
C ILE A 2 1.53 8.47 -28.18
N PHE A 3 1.00 7.56 -27.35
CA PHE A 3 0.78 6.17 -27.74
C PHE A 3 -0.18 6.15 -28.93
N ASP A 4 0.30 5.73 -30.10
CA ASP A 4 -0.48 5.78 -31.32
C ASP A 4 -1.62 4.76 -31.30
N PHE A 5 -2.83 5.28 -31.55
CA PHE A 5 -4.10 4.59 -31.61
C PHE A 5 -4.50 4.40 -33.07
N SER A 6 -4.90 3.18 -33.44
CA SER A 6 -5.90 3.00 -34.48
C SER A 6 -6.75 1.76 -34.18
N SER A 7 -8.00 2.03 -33.78
CA SER A 7 -9.10 1.08 -33.80
C SER A 7 -9.97 1.42 -35.00
N SER A 8 -9.79 0.72 -36.12
CA SER A 8 -10.71 0.81 -37.25
C SER A 8 -11.84 -0.19 -37.06
N SER A 9 -13.04 0.31 -36.76
CA SER A 9 -14.31 -0.38 -36.92
C SER A 9 -14.96 0.04 -38.24
N SER A 10 -15.26 -0.91 -39.13
CA SER A 10 -16.30 -0.74 -40.14
C SER A 10 -16.89 -2.11 -40.50
N SER A 11 -18.20 -2.22 -40.31
CA SER A 11 -19.06 -3.32 -40.69
C SER A 11 -19.41 -3.30 -42.18
N SER A 12 -19.35 -4.43 -42.87
CA SER A 12 -20.30 -4.79 -43.95
C SER A 12 -20.23 -6.28 -44.31
N VAL A 13 -21.40 -6.85 -44.52
CA VAL A 13 -21.76 -8.24 -44.83
C VAL A 13 -21.29 -8.64 -46.25
N LEU A 14 -20.63 -9.79 -46.43
CA LEU A 14 -20.96 -10.90 -47.37
C LEU A 14 -19.84 -11.98 -47.40
N SER A 15 -20.18 -13.14 -47.93
CA SER A 15 -19.67 -14.51 -47.69
C SER A 15 -18.39 -14.98 -48.41
N SER A 16 -17.81 -16.03 -47.80
CA SER A 16 -17.14 -17.23 -48.37
C SER A 16 -15.60 -17.29 -48.57
N THR A 17 -15.00 -18.26 -47.85
CA THR A 17 -13.72 -19.00 -48.03
C THR A 17 -12.38 -18.41 -47.50
N PRO A 18 -11.45 -19.27 -47.03
CA PRO A 18 -10.43 -18.90 -46.04
C PRO A 18 -9.07 -18.59 -46.68
N LYS A 19 -8.40 -17.54 -46.17
CA LYS A 19 -6.96 -17.34 -46.36
C LYS A 19 -6.26 -17.31 -45.00
N GLN A 20 -5.53 -18.39 -44.72
CA GLN A 20 -4.42 -18.42 -43.78
C GLN A 20 -3.44 -17.30 -44.17
N ASP A 21 -3.09 -16.42 -43.21
CA ASP A 21 -1.74 -15.79 -43.06
C ASP A 21 -1.70 -14.51 -42.21
N CYS A 22 -2.83 -13.97 -41.72
CA CYS A 22 -2.80 -12.75 -40.87
C CYS A 22 -2.73 -13.01 -39.35
N ASN A 23 -2.77 -14.26 -38.88
CA ASN A 23 -2.85 -14.57 -37.44
C ASN A 23 -1.50 -14.63 -36.69
N PHE A 24 -0.35 -14.55 -37.39
CA PHE A 24 0.96 -14.70 -36.75
C PHE A 24 1.44 -13.41 -36.05
N LEU A 25 1.02 -12.22 -36.52
CA LEU A 25 1.46 -10.93 -35.97
C LEU A 25 0.62 -10.46 -34.77
N VAL A 26 -0.68 -10.80 -34.72
CA VAL A 26 -1.57 -10.45 -33.60
C VAL A 26 -1.30 -11.31 -32.36
N ALA A 27 -0.91 -12.58 -32.55
CA ALA A 27 -0.50 -13.46 -31.45
C ALA A 27 0.80 -12.98 -30.75
N ARG A 28 1.68 -12.28 -31.47
CA ARG A 28 2.97 -11.80 -30.93
C ARG A 28 2.84 -10.60 -30.00
N LYS A 29 1.81 -9.75 -30.16
CA LYS A 29 1.52 -8.64 -29.23
C LYS A 29 0.89 -9.10 -27.90
N ARG A 30 0.14 -10.22 -27.89
CA ARG A 30 -0.48 -10.78 -26.65
C ARG A 30 0.53 -11.42 -25.69
N ASN A 31 1.70 -11.85 -26.17
CA ASN A 31 2.70 -12.56 -25.37
C ASN A 31 3.75 -11.67 -24.67
N LEU A 32 3.64 -10.33 -24.76
CA LEU A 32 4.53 -9.42 -24.01
C LEU A 32 4.15 -9.32 -22.52
N PHE A 33 2.93 -9.73 -22.14
CA PHE A 33 2.40 -9.61 -20.78
C PHE A 33 1.87 -10.93 -20.18
N SER A 34 2.11 -12.08 -20.82
CA SER A 34 1.75 -13.39 -20.27
C SER A 34 2.96 -14.08 -19.64
N PHE A 35 2.87 -14.38 -18.34
CA PHE A 35 3.62 -15.49 -17.77
C PHE A 35 2.90 -16.76 -18.23
N SER A 36 3.49 -17.52 -19.16
CA SER A 36 3.08 -18.92 -19.29
C SER A 36 3.67 -19.65 -18.08
N SER A 37 2.80 -20.31 -17.31
CA SER A 37 3.24 -21.45 -16.51
C SER A 37 3.90 -22.46 -17.45
N ALA A 38 4.92 -23.15 -16.94
CA ALA A 38 5.56 -24.21 -17.67
C ALA A 38 4.52 -25.29 -18.05
N GLY A 39 4.40 -25.54 -19.35
CA GLY A 39 3.98 -26.79 -19.99
C GLY A 39 2.73 -27.50 -19.48
N SER A 40 1.58 -27.23 -20.09
CA SER A 40 0.55 -28.26 -20.32
C SER A 40 0.23 -28.28 -21.81
N SER A 41 1.05 -28.98 -22.59
CA SER A 41 0.73 -29.31 -23.98
C SER A 41 -0.08 -30.59 -23.99
N SER A 42 -1.36 -30.47 -24.34
CA SER A 42 -2.22 -31.57 -24.75
C SER A 42 -1.71 -32.14 -26.08
N THR A 43 -1.05 -33.29 -26.04
CA THR A 43 -0.89 -34.18 -27.19
C THR A 43 -1.02 -35.62 -26.72
N SER A 44 -1.83 -36.36 -27.47
CA SER A 44 -2.22 -37.76 -27.35
C SER A 44 -1.09 -38.76 -27.08
N GLU A 45 -1.45 -39.76 -26.27
CA GLU A 45 -0.93 -41.14 -26.16
C GLU A 45 0.32 -41.53 -26.98
N SER A 46 1.39 -41.91 -26.27
CA SER A 46 2.14 -43.17 -26.50
C SER A 46 3.16 -43.37 -25.39
N GLU A 47 3.19 -44.59 -24.88
CA GLU A 47 4.09 -45.11 -23.84
C GLU A 47 5.57 -44.94 -24.23
N VAL A 48 6.37 -44.33 -23.36
CA VAL A 48 7.80 -44.65 -23.22
C VAL A 48 8.20 -44.49 -21.76
N GLU A 49 8.43 -45.62 -21.13
CA GLU A 49 8.97 -45.82 -19.79
C GLU A 49 10.43 -45.31 -19.74
N TYR A 50 10.75 -44.42 -18.80
CA TYR A 50 12.13 -44.10 -18.44
C TYR A 50 12.29 -44.19 -16.92
N ASN A 51 12.98 -45.24 -16.51
CA ASN A 51 13.42 -45.50 -15.14
C ASN A 51 14.31 -44.36 -14.63
N PHE A 52 13.90 -43.72 -13.53
CA PHE A 52 14.79 -42.98 -12.64
C PHE A 52 14.61 -43.55 -11.23
N GLU A 53 15.68 -44.14 -10.71
CA GLU A 53 15.75 -44.77 -9.39
C GLU A 53 15.36 -43.79 -8.28
N GLU A 54 14.32 -44.16 -7.54
CA GLU A 54 13.92 -43.53 -6.28
C GLU A 54 14.94 -43.85 -5.18
N ILE A 55 15.58 -42.83 -4.62
CA ILE A 55 16.15 -42.91 -3.27
C ILE A 55 15.12 -42.32 -2.31
N GLY A 56 14.43 -43.24 -1.63
CA GLY A 56 13.34 -42.96 -0.71
C GLY A 56 13.78 -42.30 0.60
N VAL A 57 12.96 -41.36 1.06
CA VAL A 57 12.77 -41.07 2.48
C VAL A 57 11.25 -41.05 2.70
N PRO A 58 10.71 -41.81 3.68
CA PRO A 58 9.27 -41.95 3.83
C PRO A 58 8.68 -40.62 4.30
N ARG A 59 8.02 -39.91 3.38
CA ARG A 59 7.07 -38.86 3.74
C ARG A 59 5.96 -39.54 4.54
N THR A 60 5.89 -39.27 5.83
CA THR A 60 4.76 -39.70 6.68
C THR A 60 3.47 -39.32 5.97
N GLU A 61 2.64 -40.31 5.66
CA GLU A 61 1.36 -40.22 4.95
C GLU A 61 0.42 -39.15 5.53
N LEU A 62 0.62 -38.79 6.80
CA LEU A 62 -0.05 -37.71 7.52
C LEU A 62 0.25 -36.31 6.95
N ALA A 63 1.48 -36.05 6.51
CA ALA A 63 1.87 -34.76 5.93
C ALA A 63 1.28 -34.55 4.52
N TYR A 64 1.12 -35.63 3.76
CA TYR A 64 0.44 -35.62 2.45
C TYR A 64 -1.08 -35.51 2.59
N LYS A 65 -1.67 -36.17 3.60
CA LYS A 65 -3.10 -36.02 3.94
C LYS A 65 -3.45 -34.64 4.49
N LEU A 66 -2.54 -33.98 5.22
CA LEU A 66 -2.72 -32.60 5.70
C LEU A 66 -2.54 -31.54 4.60
N SER A 67 -1.76 -31.81 3.55
CA SER A 67 -1.59 -30.89 2.41
C SER A 67 -2.72 -30.95 1.38
N ASN A 68 -3.48 -32.05 1.34
CA ASN A 68 -4.55 -32.29 0.36
C ASN A 68 -5.97 -32.21 0.94
N VAL A 69 -6.15 -31.60 2.11
CA VAL A 69 -7.50 -31.23 2.56
C VAL A 69 -8.06 -30.23 1.55
N THR A 70 -9.09 -30.64 0.81
CA THR A 70 -9.85 -29.73 -0.05
C THR A 70 -10.26 -28.52 0.78
N PRO A 71 -9.92 -27.30 0.36
CA PRO A 71 -10.34 -26.12 1.10
C PRO A 71 -11.88 -26.18 1.19
N PRO A 72 -12.46 -26.04 2.40
CA PRO A 72 -13.90 -25.96 2.54
C PRO A 72 -14.44 -24.82 1.67
N PRO A 73 -15.71 -24.88 1.24
CA PRO A 73 -16.28 -23.91 0.33
C PRO A 73 -16.03 -22.49 0.82
N ILE A 74 -15.38 -21.71 -0.05
CA ILE A 74 -14.96 -20.34 0.18
C ILE A 74 -16.19 -19.50 0.56
N PRO A 75 -16.22 -18.82 1.72
CA PRO A 75 -17.35 -17.98 2.08
C PRO A 75 -17.52 -16.86 1.04
N VAL A 76 -18.74 -16.68 0.53
CA VAL A 76 -19.03 -15.84 -0.65
C VAL A 76 -19.05 -14.33 -0.34
N ALA A 77 -18.72 -13.90 0.89
CA ALA A 77 -18.70 -12.49 1.25
C ALA A 77 -17.72 -12.21 2.40
N ALA A 78 -17.13 -11.01 2.42
CA ALA A 78 -16.49 -10.42 3.59
C ALA A 78 -17.37 -10.70 4.83
N SER A 79 -16.74 -11.10 5.94
CA SER A 79 -17.53 -11.45 7.11
C SER A 79 -18.35 -10.23 7.53
N THR A 80 -19.66 -10.40 7.76
CA THR A 80 -20.51 -9.30 8.25
C THR A 80 -19.91 -8.68 9.52
N LEU A 81 -19.17 -9.47 10.30
CA LEU A 81 -18.42 -9.06 11.49
C LEU A 81 -17.32 -8.03 11.19
N GLU A 82 -16.49 -8.26 10.18
CA GLU A 82 -15.44 -7.33 9.75
C GLU A 82 -16.00 -5.94 9.43
N ARG A 83 -17.13 -5.91 8.71
CA ARG A 83 -17.84 -4.68 8.38
C ARG A 83 -18.40 -3.98 9.62
N ILE A 84 -18.92 -4.74 10.59
CA ILE A 84 -19.42 -4.18 11.85
C ILE A 84 -18.27 -3.51 12.60
N ILE A 85 -17.10 -4.16 12.70
CA ILE A 85 -15.94 -3.61 13.42
C ILE A 85 -15.52 -2.27 12.82
N LEU A 86 -15.36 -2.21 11.49
CA LEU A 86 -14.99 -0.98 10.78
C LEU A 86 -16.06 0.10 10.90
N LEU A 87 -17.34 -0.24 10.73
CA LEU A 87 -18.45 0.70 10.89
C LEU A 87 -18.48 1.28 12.31
N SER A 88 -18.39 0.43 13.33
CA SER A 88 -18.34 0.86 14.73
C SER A 88 -17.14 1.76 14.99
N THR A 89 -15.98 1.47 14.38
CA THR A 89 -14.78 2.31 14.49
C THR A 89 -15.00 3.68 13.84
N ALA A 90 -15.58 3.73 12.63
CA ALA A 90 -15.91 4.97 11.94
C ALA A 90 -16.91 5.82 12.72
N LEU A 91 -17.97 5.21 13.26
CA LEU A 91 -18.96 5.88 14.09
C LEU A 91 -18.33 6.40 15.39
N SER A 92 -17.45 5.62 16.03
CA SER A 92 -16.73 6.05 17.22
C SER A 92 -15.81 7.24 16.92
N ALA A 93 -15.09 7.22 15.80
CA ALA A 93 -14.25 8.33 15.36
C ALA A 93 -15.09 9.59 15.10
N SER A 94 -16.21 9.44 14.37
CA SER A 94 -17.18 10.50 14.10
C SER A 94 -17.69 11.15 15.39
N LEU A 95 -18.22 10.34 16.33
CA LEU A 95 -18.75 10.85 17.60
C LEU A 95 -17.67 11.57 18.40
N LYS A 96 -16.44 11.04 18.40
CA LYS A 96 -15.31 11.66 19.08
C LYS A 96 -14.96 13.00 18.47
N LEU A 97 -14.89 13.08 17.13
CA LEU A 97 -14.60 14.29 16.40
C LEU A 97 -15.63 15.38 16.68
N VAL A 98 -16.93 15.04 16.58
CA VAL A 98 -18.03 15.94 16.94
C VAL A 98 -17.92 16.41 18.40
N SER A 99 -17.54 15.53 19.33
CA SER A 99 -17.42 15.89 20.74
C SER A 99 -16.24 16.81 21.04
N LEU A 100 -15.07 16.53 20.46
CA LEU A 100 -13.83 17.28 20.70
C LEU A 100 -13.85 18.63 20.00
N MET A 101 -14.53 18.70 18.86
CA MET A 101 -14.60 19.89 18.02
C MET A 101 -15.99 20.54 18.10
N ALA A 102 -16.74 20.33 19.19
CA ALA A 102 -18.11 20.86 19.34
C ALA A 102 -18.20 22.39 19.18
N ALA A 103 -17.13 23.11 19.57
CA ALA A 103 -17.01 24.56 19.40
C ALA A 103 -16.47 25.00 18.03
N ASN A 104 -15.90 24.08 17.24
CA ASN A 104 -15.38 24.35 15.90
C ASN A 104 -16.38 23.81 14.86
N GLU A 105 -17.04 24.70 14.14
CA GLU A 105 -18.05 24.30 13.15
C GLU A 105 -17.49 23.36 12.07
N VAL A 106 -16.23 23.55 11.66
CA VAL A 106 -15.55 22.71 10.66
C VAL A 106 -15.45 21.27 11.16
N GLY A 107 -14.87 21.06 12.34
CA GLY A 107 -14.69 19.72 12.90
C GLY A 107 -16.01 18.99 13.19
N ARG A 108 -17.07 19.74 13.54
CA ARG A 108 -18.42 19.19 13.68
C ARG A 108 -18.95 18.65 12.34
N VAL A 109 -18.76 19.40 11.25
CA VAL A 109 -19.17 18.97 9.90
C VAL A 109 -18.40 17.72 9.48
N GLU A 110 -17.08 17.72 9.64
CA GLU A 110 -16.22 16.57 9.30
C GLU A 110 -16.62 15.28 10.02
N GLY A 111 -17.01 15.38 11.31
CA GLY A 111 -17.52 14.25 12.07
C GLY A 111 -18.83 13.70 11.49
N LEU A 112 -19.76 14.58 11.14
CA LEU A 112 -21.02 14.20 10.49
C LEU A 112 -20.79 13.61 9.09
N ASP A 113 -19.80 14.09 8.35
CA ASP A 113 -19.44 13.58 7.03
C ASP A 113 -18.91 12.15 7.11
N LEU A 114 -18.04 11.86 8.10
CA LEU A 114 -17.57 10.49 8.34
C LEU A 114 -18.74 9.56 8.72
N MET A 115 -19.66 10.04 9.57
CA MET A 115 -20.87 9.29 9.92
C MET A 115 -21.68 8.96 8.67
N LEU A 116 -21.95 9.97 7.84
CA LEU A 116 -22.73 9.83 6.61
C LEU A 116 -22.06 8.84 5.66
N LEU A 117 -20.76 9.01 5.37
CA LEU A 117 -20.00 8.10 4.51
C LEU A 117 -20.04 6.66 5.03
N SER A 118 -19.91 6.47 6.35
CA SER A 118 -19.94 5.14 6.97
C SER A 118 -21.30 4.45 6.84
N ILE A 119 -22.39 5.18 7.07
CA ILE A 119 -23.77 4.67 6.93
C ILE A 119 -24.07 4.33 5.46
N TRP A 120 -23.73 5.23 4.53
CA TRP A 120 -23.93 4.99 3.09
C TRP A 120 -23.13 3.79 2.59
N THR A 121 -21.87 3.69 2.98
CA THR A 121 -21.04 2.54 2.64
C THR A 121 -21.66 1.26 3.20
N TRP A 122 -22.07 1.24 4.47
CA TRP A 122 -22.75 0.08 5.06
C TRP A 122 -24.00 -0.32 4.28
N LEU A 123 -24.88 0.63 3.96
CA LEU A 123 -26.12 0.36 3.24
C LEU A 123 -25.86 -0.25 1.85
N ILE A 124 -24.94 0.35 1.09
CA ILE A 124 -24.61 -0.11 -0.27
C ILE A 124 -24.00 -1.51 -0.25
N TYR A 125 -23.10 -1.81 0.69
CA TYR A 125 -22.47 -3.13 0.77
C TYR A 125 -23.35 -4.21 1.37
N SER A 126 -24.31 -3.84 2.23
CA SER A 126 -25.18 -4.81 2.91
C SER A 126 -26.42 -5.14 2.09
N PHE A 127 -27.00 -4.14 1.41
CA PHE A 127 -28.26 -4.29 0.68
C PHE A 127 -28.11 -4.14 -0.84
N GLY A 128 -26.90 -3.79 -1.32
CA GLY A 128 -26.69 -3.39 -2.71
C GLY A 128 -27.24 -1.99 -2.98
N PHE A 129 -27.03 -1.50 -4.21
CA PHE A 129 -27.71 -0.29 -4.65
C PHE A 129 -29.22 -0.55 -4.78
N PRO A 130 -30.07 0.40 -4.33
CA PRO A 130 -31.50 0.35 -4.64
C PRO A 130 -31.66 0.21 -6.16
N PHE A 131 -32.62 -0.60 -6.62
CA PHE A 131 -32.88 -0.95 -8.03
C PHE A 131 -31.97 -2.01 -8.67
N SER A 132 -31.13 -2.72 -7.90
CA SER A 132 -30.37 -3.87 -8.42
C SER A 132 -31.18 -5.17 -8.41
N ASN A 133 -31.24 -5.89 -9.54
CA ASN A 133 -31.72 -7.28 -9.55
C ASN A 133 -30.76 -8.20 -8.77
N ASN A 134 -31.25 -8.78 -7.66
CA ASN A 134 -30.51 -9.47 -6.59
C ASN A 134 -29.82 -10.81 -6.95
N LYS A 135 -29.41 -11.05 -8.21
CA LYS A 135 -28.87 -12.37 -8.62
C LYS A 135 -27.40 -12.40 -9.02
N GLU A 136 -26.74 -11.26 -9.21
CA GLU A 136 -25.31 -11.24 -9.55
C GLU A 136 -24.45 -10.99 -8.31
N LYS A 137 -23.36 -11.76 -8.19
CA LYS A 137 -22.33 -11.59 -7.16
C LYS A 137 -21.85 -10.13 -7.22
N LEU A 138 -21.96 -9.39 -6.11
CA LEU A 138 -21.45 -8.00 -6.03
C LEU A 138 -19.92 -8.04 -6.12
N PHE A 139 -19.39 -7.88 -7.33
CA PHE A 139 -17.99 -7.63 -7.57
C PHE A 139 -17.81 -6.16 -7.91
N HIS A 140 -17.13 -5.42 -7.04
CA HIS A 140 -16.92 -3.98 -7.19
C HIS A 140 -15.65 -3.71 -8.00
N ARG A 141 -15.74 -2.75 -8.91
CA ARG A 141 -14.64 -2.39 -9.82
C ARG A 141 -14.77 -0.94 -10.28
N LEU A 142 -13.67 -0.40 -10.79
CA LEU A 142 -13.68 0.89 -11.47
C LEU A 142 -14.54 0.81 -12.74
N TRP A 143 -15.37 1.83 -12.96
CA TRP A 143 -16.16 1.95 -14.18
C TRP A 143 -15.30 1.91 -15.44
N GLY A 144 -15.67 1.08 -16.42
CA GLY A 144 -14.89 0.88 -17.65
C GLY A 144 -13.67 -0.05 -17.50
N THR A 145 -13.58 -0.82 -16.41
CA THR A 145 -12.55 -1.86 -16.23
C THR A 145 -13.17 -3.26 -16.16
N ASP A 146 -12.35 -4.27 -16.48
CA ASP A 146 -12.74 -5.68 -16.43
C ASP A 146 -12.37 -6.30 -15.08
N GLU A 147 -13.11 -7.34 -14.66
CA GLU A 147 -12.83 -8.09 -13.42
C GLU A 147 -11.44 -8.71 -13.41
N ASN A 148 -10.96 -9.12 -14.59
CA ASN A 148 -9.63 -9.69 -14.80
C ASN A 148 -8.47 -8.75 -14.45
N PHE A 149 -8.74 -7.47 -14.17
CA PHE A 149 -7.71 -6.52 -13.76
C PHE A 149 -7.40 -6.60 -12.27
N TYR A 150 -8.28 -7.20 -11.47
CA TYR A 150 -8.11 -7.33 -10.03
C TYR A 150 -7.72 -8.76 -9.65
N ARG A 151 -7.19 -8.92 -8.44
CA ARG A 151 -6.88 -10.23 -7.86
C ARG A 151 -8.18 -10.97 -7.51
N ASN A 152 -8.22 -12.26 -7.80
CA ASN A 152 -9.36 -13.11 -7.49
C ASN A 152 -9.34 -13.50 -6.01
N ASP A 153 -9.79 -12.60 -5.14
CA ASP A 153 -9.90 -12.85 -3.70
C ASP A 153 -11.35 -13.12 -3.27
N VAL A 154 -11.50 -13.56 -2.02
CA VAL A 154 -12.79 -13.84 -1.36
C VAL A 154 -13.62 -12.55 -1.22
N ASP A 155 -12.94 -11.43 -1.04
CA ASP A 155 -13.51 -10.09 -0.86
C ASP A 155 -12.73 -9.08 -1.71
N ASP A 156 -13.44 -8.21 -2.42
CA ASP A 156 -12.84 -7.17 -3.27
C ASP A 156 -12.23 -6.02 -2.45
N GLY A 157 -12.47 -6.00 -1.14
CA GLY A 157 -11.88 -5.05 -0.19
C GLY A 157 -12.45 -3.66 -0.30
N ALA A 158 -13.51 -3.49 -1.09
CA ALA A 158 -13.99 -2.19 -1.49
C ALA A 158 -14.54 -1.40 -0.29
N PHE A 159 -15.04 -2.08 0.75
CA PHE A 159 -15.45 -1.47 2.03
C PHE A 159 -14.27 -0.80 2.76
N TYR A 160 -13.09 -1.43 2.77
CA TYR A 160 -11.86 -0.80 3.28
C TYR A 160 -11.39 0.35 2.40
N GLY A 161 -11.47 0.17 1.08
CA GLY A 161 -11.15 1.22 0.11
C GLY A 161 -11.91 2.51 0.39
N THR A 162 -13.19 2.42 0.74
CA THR A 162 -14.02 3.59 1.02
C THR A 162 -13.78 4.20 2.41
N LEU A 163 -13.53 3.40 3.46
CA LEU A 163 -13.58 3.90 4.84
C LEU A 163 -12.24 3.95 5.58
N LEU A 164 -11.25 3.12 5.23
CA LEU A 164 -10.05 3.00 6.06
C LEU A 164 -9.25 4.31 6.13
N ILE A 165 -8.99 4.94 4.99
CA ILE A 165 -8.21 6.18 4.94
C ILE A 165 -8.97 7.38 5.54
N PRO A 166 -10.29 7.57 5.31
CA PRO A 166 -11.07 8.56 6.06
C PRO A 166 -11.04 8.36 7.58
N ILE A 167 -11.09 7.11 8.07
CA ILE A 167 -10.92 6.80 9.50
C ILE A 167 -9.53 7.20 9.99
N VAL A 168 -8.47 6.89 9.23
CA VAL A 168 -7.10 7.29 9.55
C VAL A 168 -6.96 8.81 9.60
N ALA A 169 -7.53 9.53 8.64
CA ALA A 169 -7.53 10.99 8.61
C ALA A 169 -8.27 11.59 9.80
N ALA A 170 -9.44 11.06 10.17
CA ALA A 170 -10.17 11.49 11.37
C ALA A 170 -9.39 11.20 12.66
N ALA A 171 -8.76 10.02 12.75
CA ALA A 171 -7.89 9.68 13.86
C ALA A 171 -6.68 10.63 13.95
N LYS A 172 -6.17 11.12 12.81
CA LYS A 172 -5.11 12.13 12.78
C LYS A 172 -5.59 13.50 13.26
N ILE A 173 -6.81 13.93 12.92
CA ILE A 173 -7.39 15.16 13.48
C ILE A 173 -7.50 15.04 15.01
N ILE A 174 -8.02 13.91 15.50
CA ILE A 174 -8.17 13.64 16.95
C ILE A 174 -6.81 13.62 17.66
N ASP A 175 -5.78 13.05 17.04
CA ASP A 175 -4.41 13.10 17.53
C ASP A 175 -3.86 14.52 17.61
N THR A 176 -3.88 15.27 16.52
CA THR A 176 -3.31 16.62 16.48
C THR A 176 -4.03 17.57 17.45
N GLN A 177 -5.35 17.48 17.59
CA GLN A 177 -6.13 18.27 18.55
C GLN A 177 -5.73 17.98 20.01
N ARG A 178 -5.28 16.75 20.31
CA ARG A 178 -4.79 16.39 21.66
C ARG A 178 -3.38 16.90 21.91
N SER A 179 -2.56 17.06 20.87
CA SER A 179 -1.19 17.56 20.97
C SER A 179 -1.10 19.07 21.24
N LEU A 180 -2.21 19.78 21.46
CA LEU A 180 -2.19 21.20 21.82
C LEU A 180 -1.23 21.41 23.01
N PRO A 181 -0.29 22.37 22.91
CA PRO A 181 0.78 22.51 23.88
C PRO A 181 0.21 22.98 25.22
N SER A 182 0.07 22.05 26.16
CA SER A 182 -0.03 22.39 27.58
C SER A 182 1.33 22.73 28.20
N GLN A 183 2.44 22.53 27.47
CA GLN A 183 3.80 22.88 27.88
C GLN A 183 4.65 23.33 26.68
N SER A 184 5.04 24.60 26.65
CA SER A 184 5.91 25.21 25.64
C SER A 184 7.41 25.01 25.97
N PRO A 185 8.31 24.87 24.97
CA PRO A 185 9.74 25.04 25.17
C PRO A 185 10.07 26.53 25.43
N PRO A 186 11.16 26.86 26.18
CA PRO A 186 11.40 28.20 26.72
C PRO A 186 11.87 29.26 25.69
N SER A 187 11.82 28.99 24.38
CA SER A 187 12.60 29.75 23.39
C SER A 187 11.85 30.24 22.14
N SER A 188 10.53 30.09 22.05
CA SER A 188 9.72 30.66 20.94
C SER A 188 8.57 31.50 21.48
N SER A 189 8.24 32.61 20.80
CA SER A 189 7.10 33.43 21.19
C SER A 189 5.81 32.59 21.10
N PRO A 190 4.91 32.63 22.11
CA PRO A 190 3.69 31.81 22.15
C PRO A 190 2.79 31.99 20.93
N LEU A 191 2.81 33.18 20.34
CA LEU A 191 2.02 33.54 19.16
C LEU A 191 2.44 32.74 17.91
N SER A 192 3.74 32.58 17.67
CA SER A 192 4.26 31.83 16.51
C SER A 192 3.99 30.33 16.58
N SER A 193 3.96 29.75 17.79
CA SER A 193 3.66 28.33 17.97
C SER A 193 2.18 28.02 17.76
N LEU A 194 1.30 28.97 18.10
CA LEU A 194 -0.14 28.83 17.89
C LEU A 194 -0.48 28.93 16.41
N GLU A 195 0.08 29.92 15.70
CA GLU A 195 -0.10 30.08 14.24
C GLU A 195 0.37 28.84 13.45
N TYR A 196 1.50 28.24 13.86
CA TYR A 196 1.98 27.00 13.23
C TYR A 196 1.03 25.82 13.48
N HIS A 197 0.52 25.69 14.71
CA HIS A 197 -0.42 24.63 15.06
C HIS A 197 -1.73 24.75 14.28
N ASP A 198 -2.28 25.96 14.19
CA ASP A 198 -3.51 26.24 13.44
C ASP A 198 -3.31 25.93 11.95
N SER A 199 -2.19 26.35 11.35
CA SER A 199 -1.88 26.02 9.97
C SER A 199 -1.72 24.51 9.73
N PHE A 200 -1.13 23.77 10.68
CA PHE A 200 -1.00 22.32 10.57
C PHE A 200 -2.35 21.61 10.73
N MET A 201 -3.21 22.09 11.63
CA MET A 201 -4.58 21.60 11.79
C MET A 201 -5.39 21.76 10.51
N ASP A 202 -5.33 22.94 9.87
CA ASP A 202 -6.00 23.20 8.60
C ASP A 202 -5.57 22.21 7.50
N VAL A 203 -4.27 21.88 7.42
CA VAL A 203 -3.76 20.86 6.47
C VAL A 203 -4.34 19.48 6.75
N VAL A 204 -4.37 19.05 8.02
CA VAL A 204 -4.90 17.73 8.39
C VAL A 204 -6.40 17.64 8.10
N GLN A 205 -7.16 18.71 8.38
CA GLN A 205 -8.59 18.80 8.09
C GLN A 205 -8.89 18.79 6.57
N VAL A 206 -8.14 19.57 5.79
CA VAL A 206 -8.25 19.53 4.32
C VAL A 206 -7.92 18.14 3.76
N ASN A 207 -6.93 17.44 4.33
CA ASN A 207 -6.62 16.07 3.94
C ASN A 207 -7.79 15.12 4.24
N PHE A 208 -8.49 15.30 5.37
CA PHE A 208 -9.71 14.55 5.67
C PHE A 208 -10.82 14.81 4.64
N GLU A 209 -11.10 16.08 4.32
CA GLU A 209 -12.11 16.45 3.31
C GLU A 209 -11.79 15.81 1.93
N LEU A 210 -10.51 15.76 1.54
CA LEU A 210 -10.07 15.05 0.33
C LEU A 210 -10.33 13.54 0.41
N CYS A 211 -10.02 12.90 1.54
CA CYS A 211 -10.30 11.48 1.75
C CYS A 211 -11.80 11.18 1.66
N PHE A 212 -12.64 12.05 2.22
CA PHE A 212 -14.09 11.94 2.12
C PHE A 212 -14.57 12.02 0.65
N ILE A 213 -14.10 13.00 -0.12
CA ILE A 213 -14.44 13.10 -1.56
C ILE A 213 -13.98 11.85 -2.33
N MET A 214 -12.75 11.38 -2.09
CA MET A 214 -12.21 10.19 -2.76
C MET A 214 -13.01 8.92 -2.41
N GLY A 215 -13.46 8.80 -1.15
CA GLY A 215 -14.36 7.73 -0.68
C GLY A 215 -15.73 7.78 -1.38
N CYS A 216 -16.35 8.95 -1.46
CA CYS A 216 -17.57 9.17 -2.25
C CYS A 216 -17.37 8.83 -3.74
N GLY A 217 -16.21 9.18 -4.31
CA GLY A 217 -15.84 8.84 -5.68
C GLY A 217 -15.79 7.33 -5.93
N LEU A 218 -15.34 6.53 -4.95
CA LEU A 218 -15.37 5.06 -5.06
C LEU A 218 -16.80 4.52 -5.08
N ILE A 219 -17.68 5.04 -4.23
CA ILE A 219 -19.11 4.70 -4.26
C ILE A 219 -19.69 5.00 -5.65
N PHE A 220 -19.30 6.14 -6.24
CA PHE A 220 -19.73 6.49 -7.59
C PHE A 220 -19.20 5.51 -8.64
N HIS A 221 -17.94 5.08 -8.58
CA HIS A 221 -17.41 4.03 -9.46
C HIS A 221 -18.19 2.72 -9.33
N MET A 222 -18.51 2.30 -8.12
CA MET A 222 -19.28 1.09 -7.85
C MET A 222 -20.68 1.17 -8.49
N PHE A 223 -21.35 2.31 -8.32
CA PHE A 223 -22.65 2.57 -8.93
C PHE A 223 -22.57 2.53 -10.46
N MET A 224 -21.67 3.32 -11.05
CA MET A 224 -21.51 3.44 -12.49
C MET A 224 -21.14 2.09 -13.14
N SER A 225 -20.23 1.32 -12.52
CA SER A 225 -19.84 -0.01 -13.01
C SER A 225 -21.00 -1.00 -13.07
N LYS A 226 -21.93 -0.90 -12.11
CA LYS A 226 -23.07 -1.80 -12.00
C LYS A 226 -24.21 -1.44 -12.94
N HIS A 227 -24.52 -0.15 -13.05
CA HIS A 227 -25.72 0.34 -13.74
C HIS A 227 -25.45 0.81 -15.17
N ILE A 228 -24.23 1.23 -15.50
CA ILE A 228 -23.90 1.83 -16.80
C ILE A 228 -22.84 0.99 -17.49
N LYS A 229 -23.31 0.08 -18.36
CA LYS A 229 -22.45 -0.63 -19.29
C LYS A 229 -21.94 0.36 -20.35
N THR A 230 -20.64 0.35 -20.58
CA THR A 230 -19.99 1.24 -21.55
C THR A 230 -19.06 0.44 -22.44
N ASN A 231 -19.11 0.75 -23.74
CA ASN A 231 -18.14 0.23 -24.72
C ASN A 231 -16.93 1.17 -24.88
N LEU A 232 -16.90 2.28 -24.14
CA LEU A 232 -15.80 3.22 -24.16
C LEU A 232 -14.56 2.59 -23.52
N GLY A 233 -13.39 2.86 -24.10
CA GLY A 233 -12.13 2.43 -23.51
C GLY A 233 -11.86 3.10 -22.16
N SER A 234 -11.14 2.39 -21.28
CA SER A 234 -10.75 2.84 -19.92
C SER A 234 -10.26 4.30 -19.79
N ILE A 235 -9.64 4.86 -20.84
CA ILE A 235 -9.14 6.26 -20.82
C ILE A 235 -10.30 7.25 -20.90
N TRP A 236 -11.28 6.99 -21.76
CA TRP A 236 -12.45 7.84 -21.89
C TRP A 236 -13.32 7.78 -20.64
N THR A 237 -13.47 6.59 -20.05
CA THR A 237 -14.19 6.45 -18.78
C THR A 237 -13.46 7.18 -17.65
N MET A 238 -12.13 7.12 -17.60
CA MET A 238 -11.31 7.91 -16.66
C MET A 238 -11.48 9.42 -16.87
N ILE A 239 -11.53 9.92 -18.10
CA ILE A 239 -11.74 11.35 -18.36
C ILE A 239 -13.13 11.79 -17.88
N ILE A 240 -14.18 11.04 -18.27
CA ILE A 240 -15.56 11.35 -17.90
C ILE A 240 -15.72 11.33 -16.37
N ILE A 241 -15.20 10.30 -15.71
CA ILE A 241 -15.34 10.15 -14.27
C ILE A 241 -14.55 11.22 -13.50
N THR A 242 -13.42 11.68 -14.04
CA THR A 242 -12.66 12.81 -13.47
C THR A 242 -13.46 14.10 -13.54
N VAL A 243 -14.08 14.40 -14.69
CA VAL A 243 -14.94 15.59 -14.83
C VAL A 243 -16.13 15.50 -13.85
N LEU A 244 -16.77 14.33 -13.76
CA LEU A 244 -17.87 14.11 -12.83
C LEU A 244 -17.43 14.23 -11.37
N SER A 245 -16.25 13.74 -10.99
CA SER A 245 -15.75 13.83 -9.62
C SER A 245 -15.39 15.26 -9.23
N ILE A 246 -14.85 16.07 -10.16
CA ILE A 246 -14.61 17.50 -9.94
C ILE A 246 -15.94 18.26 -9.75
N LEU A 247 -16.92 18.01 -10.61
CA LEU A 247 -18.25 18.63 -10.50
C LEU A 247 -18.96 18.23 -9.20
N PHE A 248 -18.84 16.96 -8.82
CA PHE A 248 -19.39 16.45 -7.56
C PHE A 248 -18.72 17.10 -6.35
N ALA A 249 -17.39 17.22 -6.33
CA ALA A 249 -16.67 17.89 -5.26
C ALA A 249 -17.09 19.38 -5.14
N ALA A 250 -17.20 20.08 -6.27
CA ALA A 250 -17.69 21.47 -6.29
C ALA A 250 -19.14 21.58 -5.78
N PHE A 251 -20.01 20.64 -6.14
CA PHE A 251 -21.38 20.57 -5.63
C PHE A 251 -21.42 20.33 -4.11
N MET A 252 -20.64 19.37 -3.60
CA MET A 252 -20.55 19.08 -2.17
C MET A 252 -20.04 20.29 -1.38
N ALA A 253 -19.04 21.00 -1.91
CA ALA A 253 -18.54 22.24 -1.32
C ALA A 253 -19.61 23.34 -1.29
N ALA A 254 -20.37 23.51 -2.38
CA ALA A 254 -21.47 24.46 -2.44
C ALA A 254 -22.62 24.14 -1.47
N MET A 255 -22.81 22.86 -1.15
CA MET A 255 -23.79 22.38 -0.17
C MET A 255 -23.29 22.47 1.28
N GLY A 256 -22.04 22.89 1.51
CA GLY A 256 -21.47 23.09 2.85
C GLY A 256 -20.81 21.86 3.49
N PHE A 257 -20.62 20.76 2.74
CA PHE A 257 -19.92 19.56 3.24
C PHE A 257 -18.39 19.69 3.24
N LEU A 258 -17.82 20.70 2.56
CA LEU A 258 -16.37 20.84 2.41
C LEU A 258 -15.93 22.27 2.75
N PRO A 259 -16.09 22.69 4.02
CA PRO A 259 -15.92 24.08 4.43
C PRO A 259 -14.50 24.64 4.22
N LEU A 260 -13.44 23.81 4.26
CA LEU A 260 -12.07 24.28 4.01
C LEU A 260 -11.71 24.24 2.53
N ILE A 261 -12.07 23.18 1.81
CA ILE A 261 -11.85 23.10 0.36
C ILE A 261 -12.61 24.21 -0.38
N GLN A 262 -13.77 24.65 0.11
CA GLN A 262 -14.49 25.81 -0.46
C GLN A 262 -13.66 27.10 -0.41
N LYS A 263 -12.76 27.25 0.57
CA LYS A 263 -11.88 28.42 0.72
C LYS A 263 -10.59 28.31 -0.11
N LEU A 264 -10.31 27.13 -0.67
CA LEU A 264 -9.15 26.88 -1.53
C LEU A 264 -9.49 27.19 -3.00
N PRO A 265 -8.48 27.55 -3.81
CA PRO A 265 -8.71 27.75 -5.24
C PRO A 265 -9.08 26.44 -5.93
N SER A 266 -9.83 26.55 -7.04
CA SER A 266 -10.42 25.41 -7.73
C SER A 266 -9.39 24.44 -8.34
N ASP A 267 -8.17 24.91 -8.61
CA ASP A 267 -7.05 24.08 -9.08
C ASP A 267 -6.68 22.99 -8.07
N TYR A 268 -6.88 23.23 -6.77
CA TYR A 268 -6.64 22.24 -5.72
C TYR A 268 -7.54 21.00 -5.89
N ILE A 269 -8.85 21.22 -6.10
CA ILE A 269 -9.81 20.14 -6.37
C ILE A 269 -9.50 19.48 -7.70
N ILE A 270 -9.21 20.27 -8.74
CA ILE A 270 -8.92 19.74 -10.08
C ILE A 270 -7.70 18.82 -10.04
N PHE A 271 -6.59 19.27 -9.43
CA PHE A 271 -5.36 18.50 -9.33
C PHE A 271 -5.54 17.23 -8.51
N SER A 272 -6.15 17.34 -7.32
CA SER A 272 -6.38 16.18 -6.45
C SER A 272 -7.25 15.11 -7.12
N GLN A 273 -8.39 15.50 -7.71
CA GLN A 273 -9.29 14.56 -8.37
C GLN A 273 -8.66 13.96 -9.63
N PHE A 274 -7.96 14.77 -10.44
CA PHE A 274 -7.25 14.27 -11.61
C PHE A 274 -6.16 13.25 -11.23
N PHE A 275 -5.32 13.59 -10.25
CA PHE A 275 -4.25 12.72 -9.79
C PHE A 275 -4.81 11.41 -9.20
N TYR A 276 -5.87 11.50 -8.40
CA TYR A 276 -6.54 10.33 -7.83
C TYR A 276 -7.03 9.38 -8.92
N GLN A 277 -7.76 9.89 -9.93
CA GLN A 277 -8.28 9.08 -11.02
C GLN A 277 -7.17 8.49 -11.88
N VAL A 278 -6.14 9.27 -12.21
CA VAL A 278 -4.97 8.78 -12.94
C VAL A 278 -4.29 7.65 -12.16
N SER A 279 -4.11 7.80 -10.84
CA SER A 279 -3.48 6.77 -10.01
C SER A 279 -4.29 5.47 -9.99
N LEU A 280 -5.62 5.54 -9.77
CA LEU A 280 -6.52 4.38 -9.75
C LEU A 280 -6.43 3.56 -11.04
N TYR A 281 -6.62 4.23 -12.19
CA TYR A 281 -6.62 3.56 -13.49
C TYR A 281 -5.22 3.08 -13.89
N SER A 282 -4.17 3.84 -13.56
CA SER A 282 -2.78 3.47 -13.89
C SER A 282 -2.37 2.22 -13.13
N ILE A 283 -2.57 2.17 -11.81
CA ILE A 283 -2.22 1.02 -10.98
C ILE A 283 -2.99 -0.22 -11.45
N THR A 284 -4.31 -0.09 -11.61
CA THR A 284 -5.18 -1.20 -12.04
C THR A 284 -4.78 -1.76 -13.42
N LYS A 285 -4.42 -0.89 -14.36
CA LYS A 285 -4.11 -1.31 -15.74
C LYS A 285 -2.69 -1.83 -15.91
N LEU A 286 -1.71 -1.24 -15.21
CA LEU A 286 -0.30 -1.62 -15.29
C LEU A 286 -0.01 -2.87 -14.46
N MET A 287 -0.68 -3.05 -13.33
CA MET A 287 -0.41 -4.11 -12.35
C MET A 287 -1.57 -5.09 -12.22
N LYS A 288 -2.15 -5.51 -13.35
CA LYS A 288 -3.31 -6.41 -13.41
C LYS A 288 -3.14 -7.64 -12.53
N LYS A 289 -4.18 -8.02 -11.79
CA LYS A 289 -4.23 -9.16 -10.86
C LYS A 289 -3.30 -9.07 -9.65
N SER A 290 -2.60 -7.96 -9.46
CA SER A 290 -1.75 -7.79 -8.26
C SER A 290 -2.57 -7.36 -7.05
N PHE A 291 -3.58 -6.52 -7.27
CA PHE A 291 -4.33 -5.85 -6.20
C PHE A 291 -5.82 -6.22 -6.20
N THR A 292 -6.45 -6.20 -5.03
CA THR A 292 -7.90 -6.07 -4.90
C THR A 292 -8.36 -4.65 -5.21
N PHE A 293 -9.65 -4.44 -5.44
CA PHE A 293 -10.18 -3.09 -5.67
C PHE A 293 -9.94 -2.17 -4.46
N GLY A 294 -10.13 -2.70 -3.24
CA GLY A 294 -9.83 -1.99 -1.98
C GLY A 294 -8.37 -1.61 -1.81
N GLU A 295 -7.45 -2.54 -2.12
CA GLU A 295 -6.01 -2.26 -2.03
C GLU A 295 -5.59 -1.13 -2.98
N VAL A 296 -6.10 -1.12 -4.23
CA VAL A 296 -5.83 -0.02 -5.17
C VAL A 296 -6.37 1.29 -4.63
N ALA A 297 -7.60 1.31 -4.10
CA ALA A 297 -8.22 2.50 -3.54
C ALA A 297 -7.41 3.11 -2.39
N ILE A 298 -6.95 2.29 -1.44
CA ILE A 298 -6.13 2.74 -0.30
C ILE A 298 -4.82 3.36 -0.77
N ILE A 299 -4.12 2.68 -1.69
CA ILE A 299 -2.82 3.14 -2.21
C ILE A 299 -2.99 4.44 -3.01
N SER A 300 -4.02 4.53 -3.85
CA SER A 300 -4.32 5.71 -4.65
C SER A 300 -4.67 6.93 -3.80
N GLN A 301 -5.44 6.75 -2.71
CA GLN A 301 -5.72 7.84 -1.78
C GLN A 301 -4.43 8.34 -1.11
N ALA A 302 -3.61 7.45 -0.56
CA ALA A 302 -2.34 7.81 0.07
C ALA A 302 -1.38 8.53 -0.90
N LEU A 303 -1.27 8.05 -2.14
CA LEU A 303 -0.43 8.68 -3.17
C LEU A 303 -0.96 10.07 -3.54
N THR A 304 -2.28 10.25 -3.58
CA THR A 304 -2.91 11.53 -3.88
C THR A 304 -2.63 12.56 -2.79
N LEU A 305 -2.74 12.19 -1.51
CA LEU A 305 -2.42 13.10 -0.41
C LEU A 305 -0.97 13.59 -0.48
N LEU A 306 -0.02 12.70 -0.76
CA LEU A 306 1.39 13.08 -0.95
C LEU A 306 1.60 13.97 -2.18
N ALA A 307 0.88 13.70 -3.28
CA ALA A 307 0.97 14.51 -4.49
C ALA A 307 0.40 15.91 -4.28
N VAL A 308 -0.71 16.03 -3.56
CA VAL A 308 -1.33 17.30 -3.21
C VAL A 308 -0.43 18.10 -2.27
N GLU A 309 0.17 17.47 -1.26
CA GLU A 309 1.18 18.10 -0.41
C GLU A 309 2.34 18.64 -1.25
N GLY A 310 2.89 17.83 -2.17
CA GLY A 310 3.95 18.24 -3.10
C GLY A 310 3.55 19.42 -4.00
N TRP A 311 2.29 19.47 -4.43
CA TRP A 311 1.71 20.55 -5.22
C TRP A 311 1.60 21.86 -4.41
N VAL A 312 1.01 21.80 -3.21
CA VAL A 312 0.84 22.94 -2.31
C VAL A 312 2.17 23.61 -2.01
N ILE A 313 3.18 22.82 -1.61
CA ILE A 313 4.47 23.36 -1.21
C ILE A 313 5.17 24.02 -2.41
N THR A 314 5.02 23.44 -3.61
CA THR A 314 5.58 23.98 -4.85
C THR A 314 4.92 25.32 -5.20
N ILE A 315 3.60 25.40 -5.13
CA ILE A 315 2.86 26.64 -5.38
C ILE A 315 3.28 27.73 -4.39
N ASN A 316 3.31 27.42 -3.09
CA ASN A 316 3.67 28.36 -2.05
C ASN A 316 5.11 28.86 -2.24
N LYS A 317 6.06 27.96 -2.54
CA LYS A 317 7.47 28.31 -2.76
C LYS A 317 7.67 29.27 -3.92
N PHE A 318 7.00 29.03 -5.04
CA PHE A 318 7.11 29.85 -6.25
C PHE A 318 6.08 30.98 -6.31
N LYS A 319 5.26 31.16 -5.26
CA LYS A 319 4.19 32.16 -5.16
C LYS A 319 3.28 32.16 -6.39
N LEU A 320 2.97 30.97 -6.91
CA LEU A 320 2.19 30.82 -8.14
C LEU A 320 0.72 31.20 -7.92
N LEU A 321 0.18 30.85 -6.75
CA LEU A 321 -1.20 31.08 -6.34
C LEU A 321 -1.25 31.38 -4.83
N LYS A 322 -2.27 32.11 -4.38
CA LYS A 322 -2.52 32.36 -2.95
C LYS A 322 -3.44 31.29 -2.39
N LEU A 323 -2.94 30.49 -1.44
CA LEU A 323 -3.67 29.40 -0.78
C LEU A 323 -4.05 29.82 0.65
N ILE A 324 -5.05 30.69 0.80
CA ILE A 324 -5.29 31.45 2.05
C ILE A 324 -5.55 30.60 3.32
N PRO A 325 -5.95 29.31 3.29
CA PRO A 325 -5.91 28.44 4.47
C PRO A 325 -4.56 27.76 4.76
N ILE A 326 -3.67 27.65 3.76
CA ILE A 326 -2.44 26.83 3.80
C ILE A 326 -1.21 27.66 3.36
N GLU A 327 -1.32 28.99 3.36
CA GLU A 327 -0.29 29.89 2.81
C GLU A 327 1.02 29.80 3.61
N ASN A 328 0.89 29.58 4.93
CA ASN A 328 2.01 29.53 5.87
C ASN A 328 2.51 28.10 6.14
N HIS A 329 1.97 27.10 5.45
CA HIS A 329 2.37 25.71 5.66
C HIS A 329 3.78 25.46 5.12
N ILE A 330 4.68 25.06 6.02
CA ILE A 330 6.07 24.73 5.72
C ILE A 330 6.35 23.34 6.26
N PRO A 331 6.37 22.29 5.42
CA PRO A 331 6.66 20.95 5.87
C PRO A 331 8.12 20.83 6.32
N SER A 332 8.38 19.82 7.15
CA SER A 332 9.75 19.51 7.55
C SER A 332 10.57 19.03 6.34
N ASN A 333 11.90 19.25 6.39
CA ASN A 333 12.82 18.76 5.36
C ASN A 333 12.66 17.26 5.10
N ILE A 334 12.35 16.48 6.14
CA ILE A 334 12.16 15.03 6.06
C ILE A 334 10.92 14.69 5.22
N VAL A 335 9.81 15.42 5.38
CA VAL A 335 8.59 15.26 4.59
C VAL A 335 8.85 15.61 3.12
N ILE A 336 9.65 16.65 2.84
CA ILE A 336 10.05 17.00 1.46
C ILE A 336 10.81 15.84 0.81
N PHE A 337 11.76 15.22 1.53
CA PHE A 337 12.44 14.01 1.05
C PHE A 337 11.49 12.82 0.88
N GLN A 338 10.53 12.63 1.78
CA GLN A 338 9.53 11.58 1.65
C GLN A 338 8.71 11.75 0.36
N ILE A 339 8.18 12.95 0.09
CA ILE A 339 7.43 13.27 -1.13
C ILE A 339 8.30 12.99 -2.36
N ALA A 340 9.54 13.48 -2.36
CA ALA A 340 10.49 13.28 -3.45
C ALA A 340 10.78 11.80 -3.72
N LEU A 341 10.99 11.01 -2.67
CA LEU A 341 11.31 9.59 -2.78
C LEU A 341 10.10 8.76 -3.21
N ILE A 342 8.93 9.00 -2.62
CA ILE A 342 7.72 8.22 -2.88
C ILE A 342 7.12 8.57 -4.26
N LEU A 343 6.96 9.85 -4.58
CA LEU A 343 6.42 10.28 -5.89
C LEU A 343 7.46 10.20 -7.02
N GLY A 344 8.75 10.32 -6.67
CA GLY A 344 9.84 10.19 -7.63
C GLY A 344 9.94 8.79 -8.23
N MET A 345 9.58 7.73 -7.50
CA MET A 345 9.66 6.36 -8.03
C MET A 345 8.67 6.08 -9.17
N PRO A 346 7.36 6.40 -9.06
CA PRO A 346 6.45 6.37 -10.20
C PRO A 346 6.93 7.23 -11.37
N LEU A 347 7.46 8.44 -11.12
CA LEU A 347 8.03 9.30 -12.17
C LEU A 347 9.19 8.62 -12.90
N ILE A 348 10.12 8.03 -12.15
CA ILE A 348 11.24 7.22 -12.68
C ILE A 348 10.69 6.08 -13.53
N GLY A 349 9.70 5.34 -13.04
CA GLY A 349 9.08 4.22 -13.76
C GLY A 349 8.42 4.64 -15.08
N ILE A 350 7.71 5.78 -15.09
CA ILE A 350 7.06 6.33 -16.29
C ILE A 350 8.11 6.71 -17.34
N ILE A 351 9.14 7.48 -16.95
CA ILE A 351 10.18 7.95 -17.87
C ILE A 351 11.02 6.78 -18.39
N LEU A 352 11.32 5.79 -17.53
CA LEU A 352 12.09 4.60 -17.91
C LEU A 352 11.28 3.55 -18.68
N SER A 353 9.96 3.66 -18.75
CA SER A 353 9.08 2.63 -19.34
C SER A 353 9.52 2.11 -20.72
N PRO A 354 9.90 2.92 -21.74
CA PRO A 354 10.33 2.38 -23.03
C PRO A 354 11.60 1.51 -22.90
N PHE A 355 12.54 1.94 -22.07
CA PHE A 355 13.81 1.26 -21.82
C PHE A 355 13.63 -0.03 -21.02
N LEU A 356 12.76 0.00 -20.02
CA LEU A 356 12.40 -1.16 -19.19
C LEU A 356 11.70 -2.24 -20.02
N ILE A 357 10.73 -1.86 -20.86
CA ILE A 357 10.05 -2.78 -21.78
C ILE A 357 11.05 -3.40 -22.76
N HIS A 358 11.98 -2.61 -23.30
CA HIS A 358 13.02 -3.12 -24.18
C HIS A 358 13.98 -4.09 -23.47
N SER A 359 14.36 -3.81 -22.22
CA SER A 359 15.14 -4.72 -21.38
C SER A 359 14.45 -6.08 -21.24
N ARG A 360 13.15 -6.08 -20.95
CA ARG A 360 12.35 -7.31 -20.85
C ARG A 360 12.32 -8.09 -22.16
N TYR A 361 12.16 -7.39 -23.29
CA TYR A 361 12.19 -7.99 -24.62
C TYR A 361 13.53 -8.70 -24.88
N LEU A 362 14.67 -8.06 -24.60
CA LEU A 362 16.00 -8.67 -24.74
C LEU A 362 16.18 -9.88 -23.80
N ALA A 363 15.63 -9.81 -22.59
CA ALA A 363 15.67 -10.91 -21.63
C ALA A 363 14.92 -12.16 -22.13
N GLN A 364 13.83 -11.99 -22.89
CA GLN A 364 13.00 -13.08 -23.42
C GLN A 364 13.55 -13.75 -24.69
N GLN A 365 14.58 -13.17 -25.33
CA GLN A 365 15.16 -13.75 -26.55
C GLN A 365 15.89 -15.08 -26.25
N ARG A 366 15.52 -16.15 -26.96
CA ARG A 366 16.15 -17.48 -26.87
C ARG A 366 17.52 -17.46 -27.56
N THR A 367 18.60 -17.60 -26.80
CA THR A 367 20.00 -17.51 -27.29
C THR A 367 20.67 -18.84 -27.60
N TRP A 368 19.97 -19.96 -27.46
CA TRP A 368 20.55 -21.31 -27.54
C TRP A 368 21.11 -21.73 -28.91
N LYS A 369 20.81 -20.98 -29.99
CA LYS A 369 21.16 -21.40 -31.37
C LYS A 369 22.61 -21.08 -31.79
N SER A 370 23.36 -20.21 -31.09
CA SER A 370 24.76 -19.90 -31.46
C SER A 370 25.52 -19.18 -30.33
N LYS A 371 26.79 -19.55 -30.11
CA LYS A 371 27.70 -18.84 -29.18
C LYS A 371 27.82 -17.35 -29.50
N ARG A 372 27.85 -16.97 -30.79
CA ARG A 372 27.91 -15.56 -31.23
C ARG A 372 26.65 -14.79 -30.86
N ALA A 373 25.49 -15.42 -31.02
CA ALA A 373 24.20 -14.82 -30.64
C ALA A 373 24.08 -14.64 -29.11
N HIS A 374 24.65 -15.56 -28.33
CA HIS A 374 24.72 -15.42 -26.87
C HIS A 374 25.55 -14.21 -26.44
N VAL A 375 26.76 -14.03 -26.98
CA VAL A 375 27.64 -12.88 -26.66
C VAL A 375 26.99 -11.56 -27.07
N LEU A 376 26.43 -11.48 -28.28
CA LEU A 376 25.77 -10.25 -28.76
C LEU A 376 24.57 -9.86 -27.89
N ASN A 377 23.75 -10.84 -27.49
CA ASN A 377 22.61 -10.57 -26.61
C ASN A 377 23.05 -10.12 -25.21
N ASN A 378 24.11 -10.73 -24.65
CA ASN A 378 24.65 -10.30 -23.37
C ASN A 378 25.14 -8.84 -23.43
N ASN A 379 25.88 -8.49 -24.50
CA ASN A 379 26.30 -7.11 -24.72
C ASN A 379 25.10 -6.15 -24.86
N GLY A 380 24.03 -6.58 -25.53
CA GLY A 380 22.78 -5.81 -25.64
C GLY A 380 22.12 -5.57 -24.28
N LYS A 381 22.01 -6.60 -23.44
CA LYS A 381 21.49 -6.49 -22.07
C LYS A 381 22.32 -5.56 -21.21
N THR A 382 23.65 -5.65 -21.28
CA THR A 382 24.55 -4.76 -20.54
C THR A 382 24.42 -3.31 -21.00
N LYS A 383 24.39 -3.05 -22.31
CA LYS A 383 24.18 -1.70 -22.85
C LYS A 383 22.84 -1.11 -22.40
N MET A 384 21.77 -1.90 -22.46
CA MET A 384 20.45 -1.48 -22.02
C MET A 384 20.42 -1.19 -20.51
N ALA A 385 21.08 -2.02 -19.70
CA ALA A 385 21.22 -1.77 -18.27
C ALA A 385 21.96 -0.46 -17.98
N ILE A 386 23.07 -0.18 -18.67
CA ILE A 386 23.80 1.08 -18.52
C ILE A 386 22.88 2.28 -18.79
N VAL A 387 22.11 2.25 -19.89
CA VAL A 387 21.15 3.32 -20.21
C VAL A 387 20.11 3.47 -19.10
N ILE A 388 19.52 2.37 -18.60
CA ILE A 388 18.53 2.42 -17.51
C ILE A 388 19.14 3.06 -16.26
N TYR A 389 20.33 2.63 -15.83
CA TYR A 389 20.99 3.17 -14.66
C TYR A 389 21.38 4.64 -14.84
N SER A 390 21.94 5.03 -15.98
CA SER A 390 22.31 6.42 -16.28
C SER A 390 21.09 7.35 -16.31
N VAL A 391 19.99 6.93 -16.95
CA VAL A 391 18.74 7.71 -16.97
C VAL A 391 18.12 7.78 -15.58
N THR A 392 18.20 6.70 -14.78
CA THR A 392 17.76 6.72 -13.37
C THR A 392 18.52 7.79 -12.58
N VAL A 393 19.86 7.83 -12.69
CA VAL A 393 20.70 8.82 -12.00
C VAL A 393 20.36 10.25 -12.44
N LEU A 394 20.12 10.47 -13.74
CA LEU A 394 19.69 11.77 -14.26
C LEU A 394 18.37 12.23 -13.60
N ILE A 395 17.37 11.36 -13.54
CA ILE A 395 16.06 11.69 -12.96
C ILE A 395 16.18 11.97 -11.46
N ILE A 396 16.96 11.16 -10.72
CA ILE A 396 17.27 11.42 -9.31
C ILE A 396 17.91 12.81 -9.16
N GLY A 397 18.82 13.18 -10.06
CA GLY A 397 19.38 14.54 -10.16
C GLY A 397 18.31 15.63 -10.30
N LEU A 398 17.37 15.46 -11.24
CA LEU A 398 16.28 16.41 -11.49
C LEU A 398 15.32 16.53 -10.29
N VAL A 399 14.94 15.41 -9.67
CA VAL A 399 14.14 15.41 -8.43
C VAL A 399 14.93 16.08 -7.31
N GLY A 400 16.24 15.87 -7.24
CA GLY A 400 17.15 16.56 -6.32
C GLY A 400 17.14 18.08 -6.52
N LEU A 401 17.07 18.59 -7.74
CA LEU A 401 16.95 20.04 -8.00
C LEU A 401 15.61 20.61 -7.48
N TRP A 402 14.52 19.84 -7.60
CA TRP A 402 13.25 20.22 -6.98
C TRP A 402 13.39 20.29 -5.45
N VAL A 403 13.95 19.26 -4.80
CA VAL A 403 14.20 19.27 -3.35
C VAL A 403 15.13 20.42 -2.94
N GLN A 404 16.18 20.70 -3.71
CA GLN A 404 17.11 21.78 -3.47
C GLN A 404 16.42 23.15 -3.45
N SER A 405 15.32 23.32 -4.19
CA SER A 405 14.56 24.58 -4.19
C SER A 405 13.92 24.88 -2.82
N PHE A 406 13.74 23.87 -1.97
CA PHE A 406 13.18 24.02 -0.62
C PHE A 406 14.23 24.02 0.49
N LEU A 407 15.43 23.51 0.21
CA LEU A 407 16.53 23.48 1.16
C LEU A 407 17.44 24.70 1.01
N ASP A 408 18.13 25.07 2.10
CA ASP A 408 19.17 26.11 2.07
C ASP A 408 20.49 25.65 1.43
N GLY A 409 20.53 24.44 0.87
CA GLY A 409 21.75 23.86 0.30
C GLY A 409 21.51 22.59 -0.51
N ASN A 410 22.60 21.97 -0.95
CA ASN A 410 22.52 20.76 -1.77
C ASN A 410 21.88 19.58 -0.99
N PRO A 411 20.87 18.89 -1.55
CA PRO A 411 20.13 17.83 -0.87
C PRO A 411 20.99 16.62 -0.49
N TYR A 412 21.97 16.26 -1.33
CA TYR A 412 22.88 15.15 -1.06
C TYR A 412 23.83 15.49 0.10
N SER A 413 24.30 16.73 0.17
CA SER A 413 25.08 17.21 1.32
C SER A 413 24.22 17.27 2.58
N TRP A 414 22.95 17.65 2.47
CA TRP A 414 22.02 17.65 3.59
C TRP A 414 21.84 16.23 4.15
N ILE A 415 21.60 15.22 3.32
CA ILE A 415 21.48 13.82 3.76
C ILE A 415 22.76 13.38 4.46
N PHE A 416 23.93 13.65 3.88
CA PHE A 416 25.20 13.28 4.47
C PHE A 416 25.38 13.92 5.85
N LYS A 417 25.14 15.24 5.97
CA LYS A 417 25.17 15.97 7.24
C LYS A 417 24.15 15.43 8.24
N PHE A 418 22.96 15.09 7.78
CA PHE A 418 21.88 14.54 8.61
C PHE A 418 22.26 13.19 9.21
N VAL A 419 22.87 12.30 8.42
CA VAL A 419 23.30 10.96 8.88
C VAL A 419 24.47 11.07 9.87
N ILE A 420 25.45 11.93 9.63
CA ILE A 420 26.62 12.07 10.53
C ILE A 420 26.36 12.98 11.74
N LYS A 421 25.18 13.61 11.82
CA LYS A 421 24.84 14.59 12.87
C LYS A 421 24.96 14.01 14.28
N THR A 422 24.54 12.76 14.47
CA THR A 422 24.56 12.08 15.77
C THR A 422 25.28 10.75 15.69
N ARG A 423 25.97 10.36 16.77
CA ARG A 423 26.61 9.03 16.87
C ARG A 423 25.59 7.89 16.78
N ALA A 424 24.37 8.13 17.26
CA ALA A 424 23.27 7.18 17.20
C ALA A 424 22.89 6.83 15.75
N ARG A 425 22.77 7.82 14.86
CA ARG A 425 22.47 7.58 13.43
C ARG A 425 23.55 6.74 12.73
N ILE A 426 24.82 7.06 12.98
CA ILE A 426 25.95 6.29 12.44
C ILE A 426 25.91 4.85 12.97
N PHE A 427 25.72 4.67 14.28
CA PHE A 427 25.59 3.36 14.89
C PHE A 427 24.41 2.57 14.27
N LEU A 428 23.26 3.21 14.07
CA LEU A 428 22.09 2.60 13.43
C LEU A 428 22.39 2.15 12.00
N CYS A 429 23.13 2.93 11.20
CA CYS A 429 23.55 2.50 9.86
C CYS A 429 24.42 1.23 9.90
N ILE A 430 25.38 1.17 10.83
CA ILE A 430 26.26 0.01 11.01
C ILE A 430 25.44 -1.19 11.50
N TYR A 431 24.56 -0.97 12.49
CA TYR A 431 23.66 -1.97 13.06
C TYR A 431 22.74 -2.59 12.00
N TRP A 432 22.05 -1.77 11.20
CA TRP A 432 21.18 -2.25 10.14
C TRP A 432 21.94 -2.99 9.05
N THR A 433 23.11 -2.48 8.65
CA THR A 433 23.96 -3.15 7.66
C THR A 433 24.44 -4.50 8.16
N GLY A 434 24.90 -4.56 9.42
CA GLY A 434 25.29 -5.80 10.11
C GLY A 434 24.14 -6.80 10.20
N LEU A 435 22.94 -6.36 10.57
CA LEU A 435 21.76 -7.22 10.65
C LEU A 435 21.29 -7.73 9.30
N ILE A 436 21.25 -6.88 8.27
CA ILE A 436 20.85 -7.29 6.91
C ILE A 436 21.87 -8.31 6.37
N THR A 437 23.17 -8.04 6.50
CA THR A 437 24.21 -8.96 6.04
C THR A 437 24.16 -10.29 6.79
N LEU A 438 24.11 -10.26 8.12
CA LEU A 438 23.98 -11.46 8.95
C LEU A 438 22.71 -12.25 8.61
N SER A 439 21.57 -11.57 8.50
CA SER A 439 20.29 -12.22 8.21
C SER A 439 20.25 -12.87 6.82
N LEU A 440 20.85 -12.25 5.80
CA LEU A 440 20.97 -12.84 4.46
C LEU A 440 21.93 -14.03 4.45
N VAL A 441 23.06 -13.95 5.16
CA VAL A 441 24.01 -15.07 5.30
C VAL A 441 23.35 -16.25 6.00
N LEU A 442 22.70 -16.02 7.14
CA LEU A 442 21.96 -17.06 7.88
C LEU A 442 20.85 -17.66 7.04
N PHE A 443 20.04 -16.83 6.36
CA PHE A 443 18.96 -17.31 5.51
C PHE A 443 19.48 -18.17 4.36
N ASN A 444 20.56 -17.75 3.69
CA ASN A 444 21.18 -18.52 2.62
C ASN A 444 21.80 -19.82 3.13
N HIS A 445 22.46 -19.82 4.29
CA HIS A 445 23.06 -21.02 4.88
C HIS A 445 21.99 -22.05 5.29
N ILE A 446 20.93 -21.60 5.94
CA ILE A 446 19.76 -22.43 6.28
C ILE A 446 19.06 -22.93 5.00
N GLY A 447 18.96 -22.06 3.98
CA GLY A 447 18.40 -22.39 2.68
C GLY A 447 19.21 -23.44 1.92
N GLN A 448 20.53 -23.41 1.98
CA GLN A 448 21.39 -24.41 1.33
C GLN A 448 21.30 -25.79 2.00
N THR A 449 21.17 -25.81 3.33
CA THR A 449 21.13 -27.07 4.10
C THR A 449 19.74 -27.70 4.18
N ARG A 450 18.66 -26.90 4.09
CA ARG A 450 17.28 -27.37 4.38
C ARG A 450 16.19 -26.72 3.50
N ARG A 451 16.49 -26.33 2.25
CA ARG A 451 15.61 -25.51 1.38
C ARG A 451 14.15 -25.97 1.28
N SER A 452 13.91 -27.29 1.27
CA SER A 452 12.59 -27.90 1.06
C SER A 452 11.79 -28.12 2.35
N TYR A 453 12.39 -27.94 3.53
CA TYR A 453 11.75 -28.30 4.81
C TYR A 453 10.94 -27.16 5.46
N TYR A 454 11.26 -25.90 5.14
CA TYR A 454 10.57 -24.77 5.76
C TYR A 454 9.31 -24.37 4.99
N SER A 455 8.19 -24.33 5.70
CA SER A 455 6.94 -23.79 5.18
C SER A 455 7.13 -22.32 4.77
N LEU A 456 6.39 -21.88 3.74
CA LEU A 456 6.37 -20.48 3.31
C LEU A 456 6.08 -19.51 4.47
N ASN A 457 5.18 -19.89 5.38
CA ASN A 457 4.89 -19.11 6.57
C ASN A 457 6.13 -18.90 7.44
N THR A 458 6.92 -19.96 7.69
CA THR A 458 8.16 -19.85 8.46
C THR A 458 9.15 -18.89 7.80
N LYS A 459 9.32 -18.98 6.48
CA LYS A 459 10.18 -18.05 5.72
C LYS A 459 9.71 -16.60 5.84
N ARG A 460 8.40 -16.35 5.73
CA ARG A 460 7.83 -15.01 5.91
C ARG A 460 8.02 -14.48 7.33
N LYS A 461 7.71 -15.29 8.35
CA LYS A 461 7.81 -14.87 9.76
C LYS A 461 9.25 -14.58 10.19
N TYR A 462 10.25 -15.20 9.56
CA TYR A 462 11.66 -14.81 9.74
C TYR A 462 11.89 -13.31 9.47
N PHE A 463 11.39 -12.80 8.34
CA PHE A 463 11.53 -11.38 8.00
C PHE A 463 10.62 -10.46 8.83
N HIS A 464 9.48 -10.96 9.32
CA HIS A 464 8.63 -10.18 10.22
C HIS A 464 9.31 -9.99 11.60
N PHE A 465 9.97 -11.02 12.13
CA PHE A 465 10.78 -10.88 13.34
C PHE A 465 12.03 -10.04 13.12
N LEU A 466 12.68 -10.15 11.97
CA LEU A 466 13.80 -9.28 11.60
C LEU A 466 13.37 -7.80 11.61
N ALA A 467 12.17 -7.49 11.11
CA ALA A 467 11.61 -6.13 11.14
C ALA A 467 11.48 -5.59 12.57
N LEU A 468 11.07 -6.40 13.57
CA LEU A 468 11.03 -5.97 14.97
C LEU A 468 12.41 -5.53 15.47
N ILE A 469 13.41 -6.39 15.26
CA ILE A 469 14.78 -6.20 15.75
C ILE A 469 15.44 -4.99 15.05
N MET A 470 15.15 -4.79 13.77
CA MET A 470 15.68 -3.67 13.01
C MET A 470 15.01 -2.34 13.37
N PHE A 471 13.68 -2.32 13.48
CA PHE A 471 12.91 -1.07 13.44
C PHE A 471 12.58 -0.50 14.82
N ILE A 472 12.32 -1.34 15.84
CA ILE A 472 11.99 -0.84 17.18
C ILE A 472 13.16 -0.01 17.76
N PRO A 473 14.41 -0.50 17.81
CA PRO A 473 15.51 0.30 18.34
C PRO A 473 15.72 1.58 17.52
N GLY A 474 15.63 1.47 16.18
CA GLY A 474 15.77 2.61 15.29
C GLY A 474 14.79 3.74 15.60
N TYR A 475 13.51 3.40 15.76
CA TYR A 475 12.47 4.38 16.07
C TYR A 475 12.59 4.96 17.48
N LEU A 476 12.95 4.14 18.48
CA LEU A 476 13.11 4.60 19.87
C LEU A 476 14.25 5.59 20.05
N TYR A 477 15.37 5.42 19.32
CA TYR A 477 16.52 6.29 19.44
C TYR A 477 16.47 7.51 18.50
N GLU A 478 16.04 7.32 17.25
CA GLU A 478 16.08 8.36 16.21
C GLU A 478 14.82 8.30 15.31
N PRO A 479 13.65 8.77 15.79
CA PRO A 479 12.38 8.65 15.06
C PRO A 479 12.38 9.40 13.72
N GLU A 480 12.96 10.60 13.68
CA GLU A 480 13.15 11.39 12.45
C GLU A 480 14.01 10.63 11.41
N PHE A 481 15.08 9.96 11.87
CA PHE A 481 15.92 9.18 10.98
C PHE A 481 15.18 7.95 10.46
N MET A 482 14.39 7.31 11.31
CA MET A 482 13.55 6.18 10.93
C MET A 482 12.53 6.56 9.86
N HIS A 483 11.90 7.73 9.98
CA HIS A 483 10.96 8.25 9.00
C HIS A 483 11.61 8.37 7.61
N LEU A 484 12.78 9.02 7.53
CA LEU A 484 13.55 9.13 6.27
C LEU A 484 14.04 7.77 5.75
N ALA A 485 14.58 6.93 6.64
CA ALA A 485 15.13 5.62 6.28
C ALA A 485 14.04 4.70 5.69
N PHE A 486 12.81 4.74 6.22
CA PHE A 486 11.68 4.03 5.63
C PHE A 486 11.32 4.52 4.24
N SER A 487 11.34 5.84 3.99
CA SER A 487 11.10 6.39 2.65
C SER A 487 12.16 5.92 1.65
N VAL A 488 13.44 5.91 2.06
CA VAL A 488 14.55 5.39 1.25
C VAL A 488 14.39 3.90 0.98
N ALA A 489 14.08 3.10 2.01
CA ALA A 489 13.87 1.66 1.88
C ALA A 489 12.69 1.33 0.96
N PHE A 490 11.58 2.07 1.07
CA PHE A 490 10.39 1.88 0.23
C PHE A 490 10.70 2.21 -1.23
N ALA A 491 11.37 3.35 -1.45
CA ALA A 491 11.80 3.74 -2.79
C ALA A 491 12.75 2.70 -3.41
N ALA A 492 13.68 2.17 -2.61
CA ALA A 492 14.58 1.10 -3.03
C ALA A 492 13.84 -0.20 -3.37
N LEU A 493 12.84 -0.63 -2.58
CA LEU A 493 12.04 -1.82 -2.88
C LEU A 493 11.25 -1.67 -4.19
N ILE A 494 10.65 -0.50 -4.45
CA ILE A 494 9.97 -0.24 -5.73
C ILE A 494 10.98 -0.33 -6.88
N TYR A 495 12.16 0.27 -6.73
CA TYR A 495 13.18 0.23 -7.78
C TYR A 495 13.68 -1.20 -8.05
N LEU A 496 13.96 -1.97 -6.99
CA LEU A 496 14.32 -3.39 -7.12
C LEU A 496 13.23 -4.19 -7.81
N GLU A 497 11.96 -3.86 -7.58
CA GLU A 497 10.82 -4.49 -8.25
C GLU A 497 10.80 -4.17 -9.75
N TYR A 498 11.17 -2.95 -10.17
CA TYR A 498 11.38 -2.63 -11.59
C TYR A 498 12.51 -3.48 -12.18
N LEU A 499 13.65 -3.57 -11.50
CA LEU A 499 14.79 -4.36 -11.99
C LEU A 499 14.44 -5.84 -12.12
N ARG A 500 13.68 -6.39 -11.16
CA ARG A 500 13.20 -7.78 -11.16
C ARG A 500 12.22 -8.00 -12.31
N TYR A 501 11.15 -7.22 -12.37
CA TYR A 501 10.07 -7.42 -13.33
C TYR A 501 10.56 -7.31 -14.78
N PHE A 502 11.34 -6.27 -15.07
CA PHE A 502 11.91 -6.03 -16.40
C PHE A 502 13.23 -6.76 -16.66
N ALA A 503 13.64 -7.65 -15.75
CA ALA A 503 14.82 -8.51 -15.85
C ALA A 503 16.11 -7.74 -16.22
N VAL A 504 16.31 -6.58 -15.60
CA VAL A 504 17.44 -5.68 -15.87
C VAL A 504 18.74 -6.32 -15.40
N TYR A 505 19.75 -6.38 -16.28
CA TYR A 505 21.04 -6.99 -15.97
C TYR A 505 21.88 -6.11 -15.02
N PRO A 506 22.67 -6.66 -14.09
CA PRO A 506 22.82 -8.08 -13.77
C PRO A 506 21.83 -8.60 -12.71
N LEU A 507 21.13 -7.70 -12.01
CA LEU A 507 20.41 -8.01 -10.78
C LEU A 507 19.07 -8.70 -10.98
N GLY A 508 18.36 -8.42 -12.08
CA GLY A 508 16.96 -8.83 -12.28
C GLY A 508 16.73 -10.33 -12.14
N LYS A 509 17.64 -11.17 -12.63
CA LYS A 509 17.55 -12.64 -12.47
C LYS A 509 17.72 -13.07 -11.01
N GLN A 510 18.70 -12.50 -10.31
CA GLN A 510 18.98 -12.85 -8.91
C GLN A 510 17.81 -12.46 -8.00
N LEU A 511 17.28 -11.25 -8.21
CA LEU A 511 16.10 -10.76 -7.50
C LEU A 511 14.89 -11.66 -7.74
N HIS A 512 14.64 -12.08 -8.98
CA HIS A 512 13.52 -12.96 -9.31
C HIS A 512 13.66 -14.33 -8.62
N MET A 513 14.84 -14.93 -8.65
CA MET A 513 15.09 -16.22 -7.99
C MET A 513 14.93 -16.13 -6.47
N PHE A 514 15.43 -15.06 -5.85
CA PHE A 514 15.29 -14.85 -4.41
C PHE A 514 13.83 -14.63 -4.00
N LEU A 515 13.13 -13.71 -4.67
CA LEU A 515 11.76 -13.34 -4.30
C LEU A 515 10.72 -14.42 -4.63
N ASN A 516 10.98 -15.27 -5.63
CA ASN A 516 10.09 -16.40 -5.95
C ASN A 516 9.91 -17.38 -4.78
N GLU A 517 10.84 -17.45 -3.83
CA GLU A 517 10.72 -18.34 -2.67
C GLU A 517 9.64 -17.94 -1.66
N PHE A 518 9.10 -16.72 -1.79
CA PHE A 518 8.17 -16.10 -0.86
C PHE A 518 6.79 -15.83 -1.47
N LEU A 519 6.57 -16.20 -2.73
CA LEU A 519 5.31 -15.96 -3.42
C LEU A 519 4.20 -16.80 -2.81
N ASP A 520 3.08 -16.14 -2.52
CA ASP A 520 1.84 -16.78 -2.13
C ASP A 520 0.70 -16.41 -3.11
N SER A 521 -0.54 -16.80 -2.77
CA SER A 521 -1.71 -16.52 -3.61
C SER A 521 -2.00 -15.01 -3.77
N ARG A 522 -1.51 -14.18 -2.85
CA ARG A 522 -1.69 -12.72 -2.87
C ARG A 522 -0.76 -12.07 -3.91
N ASP A 523 0.36 -12.72 -4.24
CA ASP A 523 1.33 -12.27 -5.27
C ASP A 523 1.07 -12.92 -6.64
N SER A 524 -0.19 -13.00 -7.08
CA SER A 524 -0.58 -13.64 -8.35
C SER A 524 -0.38 -12.76 -9.59
N GLY A 525 -0.18 -11.46 -9.39
CA GLY A 525 0.06 -10.47 -10.44
C GLY A 525 1.54 -10.34 -10.84
N PRO A 526 1.86 -9.40 -11.75
CA PRO A 526 3.23 -9.09 -12.12
C PRO A 526 4.06 -8.53 -10.96
N CYS A 527 3.43 -7.83 -10.00
CA CYS A 527 4.09 -7.20 -8.86
C CYS A 527 4.12 -8.14 -7.64
N ILE A 528 5.26 -8.21 -6.95
CA ILE A 528 5.40 -8.92 -5.67
C ILE A 528 5.17 -7.92 -4.54
N LEU A 529 3.99 -8.00 -3.92
CA LEU A 529 3.52 -7.02 -2.94
C LEU A 529 3.85 -7.41 -1.50
N SER A 530 4.02 -8.70 -1.19
CA SER A 530 4.23 -9.18 0.19
C SER A 530 5.30 -8.42 0.97
N HIS A 531 6.47 -8.15 0.36
CA HIS A 531 7.58 -7.44 1.00
C HIS A 531 7.35 -5.92 1.04
N ILE A 532 6.71 -5.37 0.02
CA ILE A 532 6.36 -3.96 -0.05
C ILE A 532 5.34 -3.64 1.05
N TYR A 533 4.31 -4.46 1.20
CA TYR A 533 3.30 -4.29 2.24
C TYR A 533 3.83 -4.54 3.65
N LEU A 534 4.78 -5.46 3.86
CA LEU A 534 5.44 -5.58 5.16
C LEU A 534 6.14 -4.26 5.53
N LEU A 535 6.87 -3.66 4.60
CA LEU A 535 7.56 -2.39 4.84
C LEU A 535 6.57 -1.24 5.02
N VAL A 536 5.58 -1.11 4.12
CA VAL A 536 4.56 -0.06 4.18
C VAL A 536 3.72 -0.17 5.45
N GLY A 537 3.37 -1.37 5.88
CA GLY A 537 2.64 -1.59 7.13
C GLY A 537 3.43 -1.12 8.35
N CYS A 538 4.73 -1.39 8.42
CA CYS A 538 5.60 -0.86 9.47
C CYS A 538 5.81 0.67 9.36
N ALA A 539 6.07 1.16 8.16
CA ALA A 539 6.42 2.56 7.89
C ALA A 539 5.22 3.51 7.99
N GLY A 540 4.03 3.06 7.59
CA GLY A 540 2.82 3.89 7.48
C GLY A 540 2.44 4.54 8.81
N CYS A 541 2.47 3.77 9.91
CA CYS A 541 2.21 4.30 11.25
C CYS A 541 3.23 5.36 11.69
N ILE A 542 4.48 5.25 11.22
CA ILE A 542 5.55 6.21 11.54
C ILE A 542 5.44 7.45 10.65
N TRP A 543 5.03 7.31 9.39
CA TRP A 543 4.76 8.44 8.49
C TRP A 543 3.53 9.25 8.91
N LEU A 544 2.58 8.64 9.63
CA LEU A 544 1.44 9.36 10.21
C LEU A 544 1.84 10.21 11.43
N ASP A 545 3.02 9.97 12.00
CA ASP A 545 3.65 10.74 13.07
C ASP A 545 2.69 11.14 14.20
N GLY A 546 2.11 10.14 14.87
CA GLY A 546 1.19 10.33 15.99
C GLY A 546 1.87 10.80 17.27
N SER A 547 1.12 11.40 18.19
CA SER A 547 1.66 11.94 19.46
C SER A 547 2.29 10.86 20.35
N PHE A 548 1.73 9.65 20.34
CA PHE A 548 2.17 8.54 21.17
C PHE A 548 3.10 7.60 20.40
N ILE A 549 4.24 7.27 21.01
CA ILE A 549 5.21 6.34 20.40
C ILE A 549 4.58 4.95 20.17
N LEU A 550 3.75 4.47 21.10
CA LEU A 550 3.02 3.21 20.94
C LEU A 550 2.05 3.22 19.75
N ALA A 551 1.45 4.37 19.41
CA ALA A 551 0.63 4.50 18.21
C ALA A 551 1.49 4.27 16.97
N ASN A 552 2.65 4.94 16.88
CA ASN A 552 3.54 4.86 15.73
C ASN A 552 4.22 3.49 15.58
N LEU A 553 4.41 2.76 16.69
CA LEU A 553 4.88 1.38 16.69
C LEU A 553 3.80 0.34 16.31
N SER A 554 2.53 0.74 16.14
CA SER A 554 1.42 -0.18 15.85
C SER A 554 1.69 -1.07 14.64
N GLY A 555 2.27 -0.54 13.56
CA GLY A 555 2.59 -1.32 12.37
C GLY A 555 3.65 -2.39 12.63
N ILE A 556 4.72 -2.02 13.35
CA ILE A 556 5.79 -2.95 13.70
C ILE A 556 5.27 -4.05 14.65
N PHE A 557 4.45 -3.69 15.63
CA PHE A 557 3.87 -4.63 16.58
C PHE A 557 2.82 -5.56 15.97
N THR A 558 1.88 -5.04 15.18
CA THR A 558 0.84 -5.86 14.54
C THR A 558 1.43 -6.88 13.59
N LEU A 559 2.42 -6.52 12.76
CA LEU A 559 3.00 -7.44 11.78
C LEU A 559 4.08 -8.34 12.40
N GLY A 560 5.00 -7.75 13.16
CA GLY A 560 6.15 -8.46 13.71
C GLY A 560 5.82 -9.34 14.91
N LEU A 561 4.90 -8.92 15.80
CA LEU A 561 4.48 -9.71 16.97
C LEU A 561 3.11 -10.34 16.78
N GLY A 562 2.08 -9.53 16.52
CA GLY A 562 0.68 -9.96 16.47
C GLY A 562 0.42 -11.06 15.44
N ASP A 563 0.42 -10.71 14.15
CA ASP A 563 0.19 -11.61 13.01
C ASP A 563 1.20 -12.79 13.02
N SER A 564 2.45 -12.52 13.42
CA SER A 564 3.48 -13.54 13.53
C SER A 564 3.16 -14.61 14.57
N MET A 565 2.84 -14.21 15.81
CA MET A 565 2.52 -15.15 16.88
C MET A 565 1.15 -15.80 16.67
N ALA A 566 0.18 -15.08 16.12
CA ALA A 566 -1.12 -15.63 15.76
C ALA A 566 -1.00 -16.81 14.80
N SER A 567 -0.20 -16.66 13.74
CA SER A 567 0.01 -17.73 12.76
C SER A 567 0.87 -18.88 13.32
N ILE A 568 1.91 -18.60 14.12
CA ILE A 568 2.78 -19.64 14.69
C ILE A 568 2.02 -20.49 15.71
N ILE A 569 1.39 -19.85 16.69
CA ILE A 569 0.64 -20.54 17.75
C ILE A 569 -0.64 -21.14 17.18
N GLY A 570 -1.36 -20.41 16.33
CA GLY A 570 -2.59 -20.89 15.72
C GLY A 570 -2.39 -22.12 14.83
N ARG A 571 -1.25 -22.27 14.14
CA ARG A 571 -0.93 -23.49 13.37
C ARG A 571 -0.45 -24.64 14.24
N ARG A 572 0.29 -24.36 15.32
CA ARG A 572 0.93 -25.39 16.15
C ARG A 572 -0.01 -25.94 17.24
N TYR A 573 -0.81 -25.07 17.83
CA TYR A 573 -1.66 -25.37 18.99
C TYR A 573 -3.13 -25.06 18.77
N GLY A 574 -3.50 -24.45 17.65
CA GLY A 574 -4.88 -24.05 17.38
C GLY A 574 -5.80 -25.26 17.22
N ARG A 575 -6.82 -25.33 18.07
CA ARG A 575 -7.84 -26.38 18.06
C ARG A 575 -9.20 -25.79 17.75
N ASN A 576 -9.49 -24.61 18.31
CA ASN A 576 -10.78 -23.97 18.18
C ASN A 576 -10.72 -22.89 17.09
N ARG A 577 -11.46 -23.10 16.00
CA ARG A 577 -11.49 -22.14 14.88
C ARG A 577 -12.61 -21.12 15.05
N TRP A 578 -12.36 -19.90 14.59
CA TRP A 578 -13.40 -18.90 14.50
C TRP A 578 -14.48 -19.34 13.50
N PRO A 579 -15.77 -19.07 13.77
CA PRO A 579 -16.85 -19.42 12.85
C PRO A 579 -16.59 -18.80 11.48
N ARG A 580 -16.66 -19.61 10.42
CA ARG A 580 -16.44 -19.17 9.02
C ARG A 580 -15.08 -18.51 8.77
N SER A 581 -14.05 -18.87 9.54
CA SER A 581 -12.66 -18.44 9.32
C SER A 581 -11.70 -19.63 9.47
N PHE A 582 -10.56 -19.54 8.80
CA PHE A 582 -9.45 -20.48 8.95
C PHE A 582 -8.57 -20.18 10.16
N LYS A 583 -8.78 -19.03 10.79
CA LYS A 583 -8.01 -18.55 11.94
C LYS A 583 -8.55 -19.16 13.24
N THR A 584 -7.70 -19.27 14.24
CA THR A 584 -7.99 -19.98 15.50
C THR A 584 -8.08 -19.02 16.67
N LEU A 585 -8.90 -19.39 17.67
CA LEU A 585 -8.99 -18.65 18.93
C LEU A 585 -7.63 -18.59 19.61
N GLU A 586 -6.88 -19.70 19.61
CA GLU A 586 -5.52 -19.74 20.17
C GLU A 586 -4.53 -18.83 19.43
N GLY A 587 -4.73 -18.64 18.12
CA GLY A 587 -3.97 -17.65 17.35
C GLY A 587 -4.33 -16.21 17.75
N SER A 588 -5.61 -15.89 17.89
CA SER A 588 -6.04 -14.56 18.31
C SER A 588 -5.64 -14.24 19.76
N THR A 589 -5.70 -15.20 20.68
CA THR A 589 -5.19 -15.00 22.05
C THR A 589 -3.68 -14.77 22.04
N ALA A 590 -2.93 -15.49 21.21
CA ALA A 590 -1.51 -15.24 21.01
C ALA A 590 -1.23 -13.84 20.44
N PHE A 591 -2.00 -13.39 19.46
CA PHE A 591 -1.91 -12.02 18.93
C PHE A 591 -2.00 -11.01 20.08
N PHE A 592 -3.06 -11.11 20.88
CA PHE A 592 -3.32 -10.20 21.99
C PHE A 592 -2.19 -10.22 23.03
N VAL A 593 -1.83 -11.42 23.53
CA VAL A 593 -0.86 -11.57 24.62
C VAL A 593 0.52 -11.08 24.21
N PHE A 594 1.04 -11.53 23.06
CA PHE A 594 2.40 -11.17 22.64
C PHE A 594 2.52 -9.72 22.24
N LEU A 595 1.49 -9.15 21.61
CA LEU A 595 1.49 -7.74 21.27
C LEU A 595 1.45 -6.87 22.54
N PHE A 596 0.55 -7.19 23.48
CA PHE A 596 0.43 -6.45 24.74
C PHE A 596 1.72 -6.53 25.58
N ILE A 597 2.31 -7.72 25.70
CA ILE A 597 3.60 -7.91 26.39
C ILE A 597 4.72 -7.14 25.69
N GLY A 598 4.77 -7.19 24.35
CA GLY A 598 5.77 -6.45 23.58
C GLY A 598 5.68 -4.94 23.79
N ALA A 599 4.46 -4.40 23.74
CA ALA A 599 4.19 -3.00 24.06
C ALA A 599 4.61 -2.65 25.49
N PHE A 600 4.27 -3.50 26.47
CA PHE A 600 4.64 -3.32 27.87
C PHE A 600 6.17 -3.31 28.07
N ILE A 601 6.89 -4.23 27.42
CA ILE A 601 8.36 -4.29 27.49
C ILE A 601 8.98 -3.02 26.90
N VAL A 602 8.59 -2.63 25.68
CA VAL A 602 9.14 -1.44 25.01
C VAL A 602 8.90 -0.18 25.83
N ALA A 603 7.69 -0.07 26.39
CA ALA A 603 7.33 1.08 27.17
C ALA A 603 8.19 1.16 28.45
N ASN A 604 8.50 0.03 29.12
CA ASN A 604 9.40 0.00 30.30
C ASN A 604 10.86 0.28 29.98
N ILE A 605 11.31 -0.04 28.76
CA ILE A 605 12.69 0.19 28.33
C ILE A 605 12.92 1.66 27.98
N SER A 606 11.90 2.34 27.45
CA SER A 606 12.07 3.70 27.00
C SER A 606 11.75 4.72 28.08
N SER A 607 12.63 5.71 28.20
CA SER A 607 12.48 6.84 29.12
C SER A 607 11.70 8.02 28.53
N SER A 608 11.09 7.87 27.35
CA SER A 608 10.41 8.99 26.67
C SER A 608 9.09 9.36 27.37
N SER A 609 8.86 10.66 27.60
CA SER A 609 7.60 11.18 28.16
C SER A 609 6.37 10.84 27.30
N ASN A 610 6.56 10.76 25.97
CA ASN A 610 5.50 10.48 25.01
C ASN A 610 5.32 8.96 24.77
N MET A 611 5.99 8.13 25.58
CA MET A 611 5.91 6.67 25.49
C MET A 611 4.59 6.15 26.01
N TRP A 612 4.11 6.70 27.12
CA TRP A 612 3.19 5.96 27.97
C TRP A 612 1.89 6.67 28.36
N PRO A 613 0.78 5.96 28.18
CA PRO A 613 -0.48 6.32 28.80
C PRO A 613 -0.70 5.82 30.28
N ASN A 614 -1.35 6.59 31.14
CA ASN A 614 -1.79 6.25 32.52
C ASN A 614 -2.61 4.93 32.59
N SER A 615 -2.94 4.44 33.80
CA SER A 615 -3.68 3.18 34.00
C SER A 615 -4.96 3.04 33.16
N ALA A 616 -5.74 4.12 33.04
CA ALA A 616 -6.95 4.16 32.20
C ALA A 616 -6.65 3.94 30.71
N GLN A 617 -5.51 4.44 30.25
CA GLN A 617 -5.14 4.39 28.85
C GLN A 617 -4.47 3.06 28.47
N TRP A 618 -3.85 2.36 29.44
CA TRP A 618 -3.48 0.95 29.28
C TRP A 618 -4.68 0.05 29.02
N PHE A 619 -5.80 0.33 29.71
CA PHE A 619 -7.06 -0.36 29.49
C PHE A 619 -7.61 -0.07 28.08
N SER A 620 -7.61 1.19 27.64
CA SER A 620 -7.94 1.55 26.24
C SER A 620 -7.04 0.83 25.24
N TYR A 621 -5.74 0.76 25.49
CA TYR A 621 -4.80 0.05 24.61
C TYR A 621 -5.12 -1.45 24.56
N ALA A 622 -5.41 -2.10 25.69
CA ALA A 622 -5.83 -3.50 25.71
C ALA A 622 -7.10 -3.73 24.86
N ILE A 623 -8.10 -2.86 24.96
CA ILE A 623 -9.29 -2.91 24.11
C ILE A 623 -8.92 -2.78 22.63
N THR A 624 -8.05 -1.84 22.29
CA THR A 624 -7.57 -1.66 20.91
C THR A 624 -6.89 -2.92 20.36
N VAL A 625 -6.00 -3.55 21.15
CA VAL A 625 -5.34 -4.80 20.74
C VAL A 625 -6.35 -5.92 20.57
N LEU A 626 -7.34 -6.03 21.47
CA LEU A 626 -8.38 -7.04 21.40
C LEU A 626 -9.24 -6.89 20.14
N ILE A 627 -9.70 -5.68 19.83
CA ILE A 627 -10.49 -5.39 18.62
C ILE A 627 -9.65 -5.64 17.35
N THR A 628 -8.38 -5.25 17.35
CA THR A 628 -7.46 -5.50 16.22
C THR A 628 -7.24 -6.99 16.01
N SER A 629 -7.07 -7.76 17.09
CA SER A 629 -6.97 -9.23 17.02
C SER A 629 -8.24 -9.87 16.50
N PHE A 630 -9.41 -9.32 16.85
CA PHE A 630 -10.68 -9.82 16.35
C PHE A 630 -10.86 -9.48 14.86
N LEU A 631 -10.44 -8.28 14.42
CA LEU A 631 -10.42 -7.91 13.00
C LEU A 631 -9.52 -8.85 12.20
N GLU A 632 -8.32 -9.15 12.71
CA GLU A 632 -7.42 -10.14 12.12
C GLU A 632 -8.13 -11.48 11.95
N ALA A 633 -8.82 -11.99 12.99
CA ALA A 633 -9.49 -13.27 12.94
C ALA A 633 -10.57 -13.40 11.85
N VAL A 634 -11.25 -12.30 11.53
CA VAL A 634 -12.43 -12.29 10.64
C VAL A 634 -12.15 -11.70 9.25
N SER A 635 -11.01 -11.05 9.05
CA SER A 635 -10.61 -10.42 7.79
C SER A 635 -9.93 -11.38 6.82
N TYR A 636 -10.26 -11.21 5.54
CA TYR A 636 -9.61 -11.90 4.42
C TYR A 636 -8.70 -10.99 3.59
N GLN A 637 -8.68 -9.69 3.89
CA GLN A 637 -7.83 -8.72 3.21
C GLN A 637 -6.35 -8.93 3.59
N ASN A 638 -5.47 -8.18 2.92
CA ASN A 638 -4.05 -8.29 3.21
C ASN A 638 -3.72 -7.65 4.56
N ASP A 639 -3.47 -8.50 5.55
CA ASP A 639 -3.19 -8.11 6.94
C ASP A 639 -2.05 -7.08 7.04
N ASN A 640 -1.06 -7.18 6.14
CA ASN A 640 0.11 -6.28 6.10
C ASN A 640 -0.24 -4.82 5.76
N LEU A 641 -1.33 -4.59 5.03
CA LEU A 641 -1.78 -3.25 4.68
C LEU A 641 -2.82 -2.72 5.68
N ILE A 642 -3.74 -3.58 6.09
CA ILE A 642 -4.96 -3.18 6.81
C ILE A 642 -4.73 -3.04 8.32
N LEU A 643 -4.15 -4.07 8.97
CA LEU A 643 -4.06 -4.10 10.43
C LEU A 643 -3.24 -2.96 11.03
N PRO A 644 -2.09 -2.55 10.44
CA PRO A 644 -1.32 -1.41 10.94
C PRO A 644 -2.12 -0.10 11.00
N LEU A 645 -2.75 0.27 9.88
CA LEU A 645 -3.52 1.50 9.75
C LEU A 645 -4.76 1.48 10.65
N PHE A 646 -5.42 0.33 10.73
CA PHE A 646 -6.57 0.15 11.61
C PHE A 646 -6.17 0.31 13.09
N MET A 647 -5.11 -0.38 13.54
CA MET A 647 -4.67 -0.31 14.92
C MET A 647 -4.20 1.11 15.28
N TRP A 648 -3.40 1.76 14.42
CA TRP A 648 -2.96 3.15 14.65
C TRP A 648 -4.15 4.10 14.82
N SER A 649 -5.18 3.94 14.00
CA SER A 649 -6.40 4.76 14.09
C SER A 649 -7.12 4.51 15.41
N LEU A 650 -7.32 3.24 15.78
CA LEU A 650 -8.06 2.85 16.97
C LEU A 650 -7.34 3.26 18.27
N VAL A 651 -5.99 3.19 18.29
CA VAL A 651 -5.17 3.73 19.38
C VAL A 651 -5.49 5.21 19.58
N ASN A 652 -5.52 6.00 18.52
CA ASN A 652 -5.78 7.43 18.60
C ASN A 652 -7.24 7.77 18.95
N ILE A 653 -8.21 6.97 18.50
CA ILE A 653 -9.62 7.18 18.79
C ILE A 653 -9.98 6.83 20.24
N LEU A 654 -9.44 5.72 20.77
CA LEU A 654 -9.85 5.14 22.07
C LEU A 654 -8.99 5.56 23.27
N ILE A 655 -7.73 5.96 23.07
CA ILE A 655 -6.87 6.41 24.17
C ILE A 655 -7.29 7.84 24.57
N ILE A 656 -7.86 7.94 25.78
CA ILE A 656 -8.41 9.14 26.41
C ILE A 656 -7.33 9.94 27.10
#